data_AF-A0A1G5H7S5-F1
#
_entry.id   AF-A0A1G5H7S5-F1
#
_cell.length_a   1.000
_cell.length_b   1.000
_cell.length_c   1.000
_cell.angle_alpha   90.00
_cell.angle_beta   90.00
_cell.angle_gamma   90.00
#
_symmetry.space_group_name_H-M   'P 1'
#
loop_
_entity.id
_entity.type
_entity.pdbx_description
1 polymer ?
#
loop_
_entity_poly.entity_id
_entity_poly.type
_entity_poly.pdbx_seq_one_letter_code
_entity_poly.pdbx_strand_id
1 'polypeptide(L)'
;MNKDKVSTSKVNKDKKPARPWKRVLSIVLALAIAAGGLTVFFNRSLIAEALFNPEEAIIYSTFKTSTTVEDSVLFIGTYIVHKDALTDKIYEDAMASASDSGQNSIYYKSELSDGQWFDVGDVDNGIKGISSEGTPVPEENIDPLYVTYYAGSDGILRDAKTLAGINPFDIPDPYDLSKLPELQSLWLQYTYSETAESISQEEFLKNRNSADSGNLRSDVYYYQLLSTFFSLDLRDEETNKLDEQLNGLNNLYISLKASGSDDEAELVYHLMDMVDSKRRALVMERLSELDTNLLNTLYTLATGSYYTPYGNFKDSSVETETGETYDYITELQDSLQHDFTASQSPLLQYPWIQSWFSRLGIVTGGNGWWTVLDTAQSDRRKRAEEANAENDDWVYDETPLEMSFNADTSLLDAIGSAMSDCGDSYTKYMAKCLDDKDDVLGHAEYEYAVQVIDASGGGSLGGPVTYLKHVIKIKDNNVADAAGELDMLKSTLIGTCSSRYTSKATSGVNADYYSLSSVNARSTSLEDQKADLEAERSMLQFLIDGVRMRDTAANALAFVYERIDWTEALKGQIADDDFKTYATSSVEAHLVWLREEAQRIIDSDESLKSDADRLRDKKADLQAKRDGALDNNNLAGAAAYDAMIAAVDNDLNSAGGGAGSSDALADQLLDKAMDKLADNANADLSGIADALAGMGADDALKDLAEKAAASGASADTLKGINDAINATGAGAGSGSMSADELLAQLEALFGKSLDEMDDRELAITCATLSQLAKSGISPAEELLARLISRLLNGNNSYLYTQYGSSKTVEYVNMRTLSLVTSYRYFYDETKATATLTSGAKVYIFKRGSSNMYNGSEESEPEQLTDPAVYQGEIMVGEEDTMRYFKCTAEYLKNSEYSLCLTSTMQSIIAGYVETLSEMFTAS
;
A
#
# COMPACT_ATOMS: atom_id res chain seq x y z
N MET A 1 54.17 -18.91 50.11
CA MET A 1 54.85 -17.90 49.26
C MET A 1 53.85 -17.43 48.22
N ASN A 2 53.45 -16.15 48.29
CA ASN A 2 53.05 -15.21 47.20
C ASN A 2 52.94 -15.82 45.77
N LYS A 3 51.95 -15.53 44.91
CA LYS A 3 51.34 -14.24 44.56
C LYS A 3 50.22 -14.47 43.50
N ASP A 4 49.08 -13.79 43.68
CA ASP A 4 48.23 -13.08 42.70
C ASP A 4 48.10 -13.49 41.20
N LYS A 5 46.82 -13.71 40.84
CA LYS A 5 46.00 -12.98 39.84
C LYS A 5 45.82 -13.47 38.38
N VAL A 6 44.52 -13.73 38.10
CA VAL A 6 43.68 -13.21 36.99
C VAL A 6 43.54 -14.03 35.70
N SER A 7 42.42 -14.75 35.62
CA SER A 7 41.35 -14.70 34.60
C SER A 7 41.68 -14.13 33.20
N THR A 8 41.56 -14.98 32.17
CA THR A 8 40.99 -14.60 30.87
C THR A 8 39.96 -15.65 30.45
N SER A 9 38.76 -15.15 30.18
CA SER A 9 37.55 -15.88 29.79
C SER A 9 37.70 -16.49 28.40
N LYS A 10 37.21 -17.72 28.26
CA LYS A 10 36.94 -18.35 26.97
C LYS A 10 35.80 -17.59 26.29
N VAL A 11 36.10 -16.94 25.17
CA VAL A 11 35.12 -16.39 24.24
C VAL A 11 34.30 -17.55 23.67
N ASN A 12 32.99 -17.52 23.91
CA ASN A 12 32.03 -18.49 23.42
C ASN A 12 31.84 -18.28 21.91
N LYS A 13 32.02 -19.34 21.14
CA LYS A 13 31.73 -19.42 19.71
C LYS A 13 30.21 -19.53 19.58
N ASP A 14 29.56 -18.49 19.05
CA ASP A 14 28.31 -18.60 18.28
C ASP A 14 27.92 -17.21 17.74
N LYS A 15 28.50 -16.85 16.58
CA LYS A 15 27.92 -15.88 15.65
C LYS A 15 28.18 -16.38 14.24
N LYS A 16 27.18 -17.05 13.66
CA LYS A 16 27.09 -17.26 12.20
C LYS A 16 26.39 -16.04 11.59
N PRO A 17 26.98 -15.31 10.64
CA PRO A 17 26.21 -14.46 9.74
C PRO A 17 25.79 -15.33 8.53
N ALA A 18 24.58 -15.87 8.56
CA ALA A 18 23.97 -16.49 7.39
C ALA A 18 22.78 -15.62 6.96
N ARG A 19 23.04 -14.55 6.18
CA ARG A 19 22.01 -13.60 5.74
C ARG A 19 21.98 -13.20 4.23
N PRO A 20 23.00 -13.40 3.36
CA PRO A 20 22.86 -12.94 1.97
C PRO A 20 21.99 -13.87 1.09
N TRP A 21 21.85 -15.15 1.44
CA TRP A 21 21.19 -16.16 0.61
C TRP A 21 19.66 -16.09 0.56
N LYS A 22 19.00 -15.58 1.61
CA LYS A 22 17.54 -15.48 1.64
C LYS A 22 17.02 -14.41 0.68
N ARG A 23 17.78 -13.33 0.43
CA ARG A 23 17.43 -12.28 -0.55
C ARG A 23 17.53 -12.79 -2.00
N VAL A 24 18.56 -13.59 -2.31
CA VAL A 24 18.70 -14.26 -3.62
C VAL A 24 17.53 -15.21 -3.88
N LEU A 25 17.08 -15.93 -2.85
CA LEU A 25 15.90 -16.82 -2.92
C LEU A 25 14.61 -16.04 -3.21
N SER A 26 14.40 -14.90 -2.54
CA SER A 26 13.22 -14.06 -2.74
C SER A 26 13.16 -13.50 -4.16
N ILE A 27 14.30 -13.06 -4.71
CA ILE A 27 14.36 -12.44 -6.05
C ILE A 27 14.17 -13.50 -7.14
N VAL A 28 14.88 -14.63 -7.10
CA VAL A 28 14.72 -15.69 -8.12
C VAL A 28 13.34 -16.35 -8.06
N LEU A 29 12.75 -16.53 -6.86
CA LEU A 29 11.41 -17.10 -6.71
C LEU A 29 10.31 -16.07 -7.04
N ALA A 30 10.50 -14.78 -6.75
CA ALA A 30 9.59 -13.71 -7.16
C ALA A 30 9.60 -13.52 -8.68
N LEU A 31 10.75 -13.68 -9.35
CA LEU A 31 10.88 -13.61 -10.81
C LEU A 31 10.19 -14.80 -11.51
N ALA A 32 10.32 -16.01 -10.98
CA ALA A 32 9.59 -17.19 -11.48
C ALA A 32 8.05 -17.07 -11.30
N ILE A 33 7.60 -16.32 -10.28
CA ILE A 33 6.17 -16.03 -10.04
C ILE A 33 5.70 -14.81 -10.85
N ALA A 34 6.56 -13.82 -11.09
CA ALA A 34 6.24 -12.61 -11.86
C ALA A 34 6.08 -12.89 -13.36
N ALA A 35 6.78 -13.90 -13.91
CA ALA A 35 6.56 -14.40 -15.27
C ALA A 35 5.11 -14.88 -15.52
N GLY A 36 4.33 -15.17 -14.47
CA GLY A 36 2.90 -15.50 -14.57
C GLY A 36 1.95 -14.54 -13.84
N GLY A 37 2.44 -13.43 -13.28
CA GLY A 37 1.75 -12.72 -12.20
C GLY A 37 1.57 -11.20 -12.32
N LEU A 38 2.05 -10.56 -13.39
CA LEU A 38 1.81 -9.13 -13.65
C LEU A 38 1.12 -8.93 -15.01
N THR A 39 -0.16 -9.31 -15.10
CA THR A 39 -1.06 -8.81 -16.15
C THR A 39 -1.57 -7.41 -15.81
N VAL A 40 -0.63 -6.48 -15.56
CA VAL A 40 -0.85 -5.03 -15.69
C VAL A 40 0.21 -4.48 -16.65
N PHE A 41 0.38 -5.18 -17.75
CA PHE A 41 0.78 -4.54 -19.00
C PHE A 41 -0.44 -4.60 -19.89
N PHE A 42 -0.66 -3.53 -20.64
CA PHE A 42 -1.76 -3.29 -21.57
C PHE A 42 -2.28 -4.55 -22.27
N ASN A 43 -3.50 -4.44 -22.79
CA ASN A 43 -4.10 -5.35 -23.77
C ASN A 43 -3.27 -5.40 -25.09
N ARG A 44 -1.96 -5.61 -25.03
CA ARG A 44 -1.05 -5.95 -26.13
C ARG A 44 -1.19 -7.45 -26.43
N SER A 45 -2.40 -7.91 -26.69
CA SER A 45 -2.56 -9.16 -27.44
C SER A 45 -2.53 -8.79 -28.92
N LEU A 46 -1.34 -8.87 -29.55
CA LEU A 46 -1.08 -9.24 -30.96
C LEU A 46 0.16 -8.61 -31.64
N ILE A 47 0.99 -7.79 -30.98
CA ILE A 47 2.16 -7.17 -31.65
C ILE A 47 3.38 -7.16 -30.71
N ALA A 48 4.10 -8.29 -30.62
CA ALA A 48 5.18 -8.51 -29.64
C ALA A 48 6.56 -8.80 -30.28
N GLU A 49 6.81 -8.36 -31.52
CA GLU A 49 8.10 -8.57 -32.20
C GLU A 49 8.66 -7.31 -32.90
N ALA A 50 7.94 -6.17 -32.92
CA ALA A 50 8.12 -5.18 -33.99
C ALA A 50 8.45 -3.73 -33.55
N LEU A 51 8.67 -3.46 -32.25
CA LEU A 51 9.04 -2.12 -31.75
C LEU A 51 10.54 -1.89 -31.49
N PHE A 52 11.34 -2.95 -31.48
CA PHE A 52 12.76 -2.85 -31.14
C PHE A 52 13.62 -2.38 -32.32
N ASN A 53 14.46 -1.35 -32.10
CA ASN A 53 15.47 -0.91 -33.07
C ASN A 53 16.83 -1.57 -32.82
N PRO A 54 17.29 -2.52 -33.67
CA PRO A 54 18.59 -3.18 -33.50
C PRO A 54 19.79 -2.24 -33.60
N GLU A 55 19.64 -1.06 -34.22
CA GLU A 55 20.73 -0.09 -34.33
C GLU A 55 21.08 0.57 -32.99
N GLU A 56 20.14 0.64 -32.05
CA GLU A 56 20.38 1.15 -30.69
C GLU A 56 21.07 0.11 -29.78
N ALA A 57 21.18 -1.15 -30.21
CA ALA A 57 21.75 -2.23 -29.42
C ALA A 57 23.12 -2.73 -29.91
N ILE A 58 23.76 -3.56 -29.09
CA ILE A 58 24.95 -4.35 -29.42
C ILE A 58 24.66 -5.83 -29.19
N ILE A 59 25.22 -6.71 -30.02
CA ILE A 59 25.08 -8.16 -29.81
C ILE A 59 25.95 -8.61 -28.62
N TYR A 60 25.44 -9.49 -27.77
CA TYR A 60 26.08 -9.96 -26.53
C TYR A 60 27.51 -10.48 -26.77
N SER A 61 27.71 -11.28 -27.82
CA SER A 61 29.03 -11.78 -28.19
C SER A 61 30.07 -10.68 -28.47
N THR A 62 29.62 -9.49 -28.91
CA THR A 62 30.49 -8.32 -29.06
C THR A 62 30.63 -7.57 -27.74
N PHE A 63 29.53 -7.36 -27.01
CA PHE A 63 29.53 -6.67 -25.73
C PHE A 63 30.48 -7.30 -24.71
N LYS A 64 30.49 -8.63 -24.59
CA LYS A 64 31.35 -9.37 -23.64
C LYS A 64 32.85 -9.28 -23.98
N THR A 65 33.22 -8.78 -25.16
CA THR A 65 34.64 -8.56 -25.52
C THR A 65 35.19 -7.26 -24.95
N SER A 66 34.33 -6.25 -24.74
CA SER A 66 34.69 -4.96 -24.15
C SER A 66 34.36 -4.86 -22.66
N THR A 67 33.42 -5.67 -22.18
CA THR A 67 32.89 -5.59 -20.81
C THR A 67 32.96 -6.96 -20.13
N THR A 68 33.52 -7.00 -18.92
CA THR A 68 33.47 -8.23 -18.09
C THR A 68 32.10 -8.33 -17.44
N VAL A 69 31.31 -9.32 -17.84
CA VAL A 69 30.01 -9.60 -17.22
C VAL A 69 30.22 -10.41 -15.95
N GLU A 70 29.86 -9.83 -14.81
CA GLU A 70 29.96 -10.46 -13.48
C GLU A 70 29.06 -11.71 -13.37
N ASP A 71 29.29 -12.53 -12.35
CA ASP A 71 28.31 -13.57 -11.96
C ASP A 71 27.13 -12.90 -11.23
N SER A 72 26.07 -13.65 -10.89
CA SER A 72 24.85 -13.10 -10.27
C SER A 72 24.10 -12.08 -11.14
N VAL A 73 24.17 -12.25 -12.46
CA VAL A 73 23.59 -11.33 -13.45
C VAL A 73 22.37 -11.96 -14.12
N LEU A 74 21.32 -11.17 -14.27
CA LEU A 74 20.16 -11.49 -15.08
C LEU A 74 20.30 -10.89 -16.49
N PHE A 75 19.86 -11.65 -17.49
CA PHE A 75 19.64 -11.17 -18.84
C PHE A 75 18.13 -11.25 -19.10
N ILE A 76 17.46 -10.09 -19.11
CA ILE A 76 16.01 -9.96 -19.28
C ILE A 76 15.78 -9.04 -20.48
N GLY A 77 15.12 -9.55 -21.52
CA GLY A 77 14.94 -8.77 -22.75
C GLY A 77 16.29 -8.32 -23.29
N THR A 78 16.48 -7.01 -23.46
CA THR A 78 17.74 -6.41 -23.93
C THR A 78 18.63 -5.87 -22.80
N TYR A 79 18.31 -6.19 -21.55
CA TYR A 79 19.03 -5.70 -20.37
C TYR A 79 19.89 -6.79 -19.74
N ILE A 80 21.08 -6.40 -19.28
CA ILE A 80 21.95 -7.23 -18.44
C ILE A 80 22.13 -6.55 -17.09
N VAL A 81 21.60 -7.15 -16.02
CA VAL A 81 21.48 -6.50 -14.71
C VAL A 81 22.00 -7.40 -13.61
N HIS A 82 23.00 -6.95 -12.86
CA HIS A 82 23.43 -7.62 -11.64
C HIS A 82 22.31 -7.58 -10.59
N LYS A 83 22.11 -8.66 -9.83
CA LYS A 83 21.00 -8.77 -8.86
C LYS A 83 20.96 -7.63 -7.83
N ASP A 84 22.12 -7.11 -7.43
CA ASP A 84 22.24 -6.02 -6.44
C ASP A 84 21.99 -4.62 -7.05
N ALA A 85 21.84 -4.55 -8.38
CA ALA A 85 21.47 -3.37 -9.14
C ALA A 85 20.03 -3.43 -9.68
N LEU A 86 19.32 -4.54 -9.46
CA LEU A 86 17.95 -4.70 -9.91
C LEU A 86 17.02 -3.87 -9.02
N THR A 87 16.35 -2.90 -9.63
CA THR A 87 15.28 -2.09 -9.03
C THR A 87 13.96 -2.40 -9.74
N ASP A 88 12.83 -2.00 -9.14
CA ASP A 88 11.51 -2.23 -9.75
C ASP A 88 11.41 -1.59 -11.15
N LYS A 89 11.85 -0.33 -11.31
CA LYS A 89 11.88 0.35 -12.61
C LYS A 89 12.77 -0.35 -13.64
N ILE A 90 14.00 -0.74 -13.27
CA ILE A 90 14.91 -1.46 -14.19
C ILE A 90 14.30 -2.80 -14.60
N TYR A 91 13.64 -3.49 -13.66
CA TYR A 91 12.95 -4.74 -13.96
C TYR A 91 11.77 -4.52 -14.92
N GLU A 92 10.92 -3.52 -14.66
CA GLU A 92 9.79 -3.16 -15.52
C GLU A 92 10.26 -2.82 -16.95
N ASP A 93 11.31 -2.01 -17.09
CA ASP A 93 11.87 -1.64 -18.40
C ASP A 93 12.50 -2.82 -19.12
N ALA A 94 13.22 -3.68 -18.38
CA ALA A 94 13.82 -4.87 -18.93
C ALA A 94 12.75 -5.83 -19.47
N MET A 95 11.66 -6.01 -18.73
CA MET A 95 10.52 -6.83 -19.15
C MET A 95 9.80 -6.23 -20.36
N ALA A 96 9.59 -4.91 -20.40
CA ALA A 96 9.04 -4.25 -21.58
C ALA A 96 9.92 -4.50 -22.82
N SER A 97 11.24 -4.39 -22.66
CA SER A 97 12.19 -4.65 -23.75
C SER A 97 12.20 -6.10 -24.22
N ALA A 98 11.86 -7.06 -23.35
CA ALA A 98 11.72 -8.48 -23.73
C ALA A 98 10.57 -8.67 -24.71
N SER A 99 9.44 -8.02 -24.45
CA SER A 99 8.29 -7.98 -25.35
C SER A 99 8.62 -7.25 -26.65
N ASP A 100 9.28 -6.09 -26.59
CA ASP A 100 9.55 -5.28 -27.79
C ASP A 100 10.58 -5.94 -28.74
N SER A 101 11.56 -6.66 -28.19
CA SER A 101 12.63 -7.34 -28.95
C SER A 101 12.34 -8.80 -29.29
N GLY A 102 11.27 -9.38 -28.75
CA GLY A 102 11.00 -10.81 -28.81
C GLY A 102 11.94 -11.70 -27.97
N GLN A 103 12.86 -11.11 -27.18
CA GLN A 103 13.77 -11.84 -26.29
C GLN A 103 13.10 -12.21 -24.96
N ASN A 104 12.10 -13.08 -25.04
CA ASN A 104 11.21 -13.42 -23.92
C ASN A 104 11.82 -14.36 -22.86
N SER A 105 12.89 -15.09 -23.20
CA SER A 105 13.59 -15.94 -22.23
C SER A 105 14.41 -15.09 -21.26
N ILE A 106 14.34 -15.43 -19.98
CA ILE A 106 15.15 -14.80 -18.92
C ILE A 106 16.31 -15.73 -18.59
N TYR A 107 17.54 -15.23 -18.68
CA TYR A 107 18.73 -16.01 -18.33
C TYR A 107 19.38 -15.50 -17.06
N TYR A 108 19.96 -16.40 -16.28
CA TYR A 108 20.72 -16.09 -15.07
C TYR A 108 22.12 -16.67 -15.13
N LYS A 109 23.13 -15.82 -14.95
CA LYS A 109 24.52 -16.24 -14.81
C LYS A 109 24.82 -16.51 -13.35
N SER A 110 24.90 -17.80 -12.99
CA SER A 110 24.89 -18.22 -11.59
C SER A 110 26.27 -18.25 -10.96
N GLU A 111 26.39 -17.64 -9.78
CA GLU A 111 27.55 -17.77 -8.89
C GLU A 111 27.70 -19.18 -8.28
N LEU A 112 26.66 -20.02 -8.38
CA LEU A 112 26.62 -21.37 -7.80
C LEU A 112 27.12 -22.45 -8.74
N SER A 113 27.42 -22.09 -9.99
CA SER A 113 27.89 -23.01 -11.02
C SER A 113 29.02 -22.39 -11.83
N ASP A 114 29.95 -21.72 -11.13
CA ASP A 114 31.16 -21.10 -11.71
C ASP A 114 30.87 -20.20 -12.94
N GLY A 115 29.79 -19.41 -12.89
CA GLY A 115 29.45 -18.43 -13.93
C GLY A 115 28.74 -19.01 -15.16
N GLN A 116 28.16 -20.22 -15.06
CA GLN A 116 27.32 -20.78 -16.12
C GLN A 116 25.95 -20.09 -16.22
N TRP A 117 25.42 -20.01 -17.43
CA TRP A 117 24.09 -19.47 -17.72
C TRP A 117 23.00 -20.52 -17.53
N PHE A 118 21.84 -20.13 -17.03
CA PHE A 118 20.65 -20.95 -16.86
C PHE A 118 19.42 -20.18 -17.35
N ASP A 119 18.47 -20.87 -17.98
CA ASP A 119 17.16 -20.28 -18.29
C ASP A 119 16.30 -20.31 -17.01
N VAL A 120 15.82 -19.16 -16.58
CA VAL A 120 15.06 -18.99 -15.33
C VAL A 120 13.56 -19.29 -15.53
N GLY A 121 13.10 -19.41 -16.78
CA GLY A 121 11.72 -19.80 -17.11
C GLY A 121 11.42 -21.28 -16.88
N ASP A 122 12.45 -22.14 -16.84
CA ASP A 122 12.34 -23.62 -16.77
C ASP A 122 12.81 -24.20 -15.41
N VAL A 123 12.81 -23.39 -14.35
CA VAL A 123 13.43 -23.77 -13.06
C VAL A 123 12.45 -24.54 -12.17
N ASP A 124 12.10 -25.75 -12.56
CA ASP A 124 11.19 -26.65 -11.83
C ASP A 124 11.67 -27.01 -10.39
N ASN A 125 12.95 -26.76 -10.06
CA ASN A 125 13.57 -27.15 -8.79
C ASN A 125 14.16 -25.99 -7.95
N GLY A 126 13.77 -24.74 -8.23
CA GLY A 126 14.30 -23.55 -7.55
C GLY A 126 15.84 -23.47 -7.64
N ILE A 127 16.51 -23.18 -6.52
CA ILE A 127 17.99 -23.03 -6.46
C ILE A 127 18.75 -24.15 -7.17
N LYS A 128 18.28 -25.40 -7.06
CA LYS A 128 18.99 -26.54 -7.66
C LYS A 128 19.11 -26.39 -9.17
N GLY A 129 18.08 -25.84 -9.82
CA GLY A 129 18.05 -25.63 -11.27
C GLY A 129 19.04 -24.58 -11.77
N ILE A 130 19.59 -23.72 -10.90
CA ILE A 130 20.62 -22.72 -11.22
C ILE A 130 21.99 -23.07 -10.60
N SER A 131 22.19 -24.29 -10.14
CA SER A 131 23.44 -24.76 -9.53
C SER A 131 24.14 -25.78 -10.43
N SER A 132 25.25 -26.37 -9.96
CA SER A 132 25.89 -27.50 -10.66
C SER A 132 24.98 -28.71 -10.90
N GLU A 133 23.82 -28.78 -10.23
CA GLU A 133 22.78 -29.80 -10.43
C GLU A 133 21.78 -29.45 -11.55
N GLY A 134 21.78 -28.21 -12.03
CA GLY A 134 20.88 -27.72 -13.08
C GLY A 134 21.36 -28.02 -14.49
N THR A 135 20.56 -27.63 -15.49
CA THR A 135 20.92 -27.75 -16.91
C THR A 135 21.41 -26.39 -17.41
N PRO A 136 22.73 -26.19 -17.59
CA PRO A 136 23.24 -24.92 -18.07
C PRO A 136 22.86 -24.71 -19.54
N VAL A 137 22.52 -23.46 -19.87
CA VAL A 137 22.33 -23.00 -21.23
C VAL A 137 23.71 -22.73 -21.85
N PRO A 138 24.02 -23.32 -23.02
CA PRO A 138 25.25 -23.01 -23.73
C PRO A 138 25.35 -21.52 -24.07
N GLU A 139 26.53 -20.92 -23.86
CA GLU A 139 26.75 -19.50 -24.12
C GLU A 139 26.52 -19.12 -25.60
N GLU A 140 26.65 -20.08 -26.52
CA GLU A 140 26.30 -19.92 -27.94
C GLU A 140 24.82 -19.57 -28.19
N ASN A 141 23.92 -19.90 -27.25
CA ASN A 141 22.51 -19.49 -27.30
C ASN A 141 22.30 -18.05 -26.79
N ILE A 142 23.23 -17.54 -25.98
CA ILE A 142 23.20 -16.19 -25.42
C ILE A 142 23.93 -15.20 -26.36
N ASP A 143 24.98 -15.66 -27.03
CA ASP A 143 25.80 -14.90 -27.98
C ASP A 143 25.08 -14.06 -29.03
N PRO A 144 23.95 -14.49 -29.64
CA PRO A 144 23.24 -13.71 -30.64
C PRO A 144 22.27 -12.67 -30.06
N LEU A 145 22.02 -12.66 -28.74
CA LEU A 145 21.05 -11.76 -28.12
C LEU A 145 21.53 -10.30 -28.15
N TYR A 146 20.59 -9.38 -28.32
CA TYR A 146 20.82 -7.94 -28.24
C TYR A 146 20.91 -7.45 -26.80
N VAL A 147 21.78 -6.47 -26.59
CA VAL A 147 21.99 -5.75 -25.34
C VAL A 147 21.89 -4.25 -25.62
N THR A 148 20.95 -3.57 -24.97
CA THR A 148 20.80 -2.10 -24.99
C THR A 148 21.40 -1.50 -23.74
N TYR A 149 21.16 -2.10 -22.57
CA TYR A 149 21.61 -1.57 -21.30
C TYR A 149 22.28 -2.61 -20.39
N TYR A 150 23.22 -2.13 -19.59
CA TYR A 150 23.97 -2.92 -18.62
C TYR A 150 24.06 -2.22 -17.26
N ALA A 151 23.75 -2.93 -16.19
CA ALA A 151 23.98 -2.51 -14.81
C ALA A 151 24.81 -3.56 -14.07
N GLY A 152 26.02 -3.20 -13.64
CA GLY A 152 26.89 -4.06 -12.84
C GLY A 152 26.53 -4.03 -11.36
N SER A 153 27.31 -4.71 -10.51
CA SER A 153 27.10 -4.67 -9.04
C SER A 153 27.19 -3.27 -8.41
N ASP A 154 27.73 -2.28 -9.14
CA ASP A 154 27.79 -0.88 -8.71
C ASP A 154 26.45 -0.13 -8.77
N GLY A 155 25.39 -0.73 -9.34
CA GLY A 155 24.06 -0.14 -9.40
C GLY A 155 23.86 0.90 -10.50
N ILE A 156 24.89 1.16 -11.32
CA ILE A 156 24.82 2.22 -12.33
C ILE A 156 24.37 1.62 -13.67
N LEU A 157 23.20 2.04 -14.16
CA LEU A 157 22.71 1.69 -15.49
C LEU A 157 23.57 2.40 -16.57
N ARG A 158 23.94 1.67 -17.61
CA ARG A 158 24.78 2.16 -18.70
C ARG A 158 24.25 1.74 -20.06
N ASP A 159 24.48 2.60 -21.05
CA ASP A 159 24.32 2.25 -22.47
C ASP A 159 25.33 1.16 -22.85
N ALA A 160 24.89 0.06 -23.44
CA ALA A 160 25.76 -1.07 -23.72
C ALA A 160 26.77 -0.82 -24.86
N LYS A 161 26.50 0.14 -25.76
CA LYS A 161 27.38 0.49 -26.88
C LYS A 161 28.50 1.45 -26.47
N THR A 162 28.18 2.42 -25.62
CA THR A 162 29.07 3.52 -25.23
C THR A 162 29.62 3.39 -23.81
N LEU A 163 28.97 2.57 -22.97
CA LEU A 163 29.23 2.42 -21.53
C LEU A 163 29.06 3.72 -20.73
N ALA A 164 28.40 4.73 -21.30
CA ALA A 164 28.03 5.94 -20.59
C ALA A 164 26.94 5.64 -19.55
N GLY A 165 27.06 6.21 -18.36
CA GLY A 165 26.05 6.09 -17.31
C GLY A 165 24.78 6.84 -17.69
N ILE A 166 23.62 6.22 -17.47
CA ILE A 166 22.30 6.77 -17.79
C ILE A 166 21.43 6.72 -16.53
N ASN A 167 20.54 7.70 -16.40
CA ASN A 167 19.48 7.66 -15.42
C ASN A 167 18.33 6.76 -15.93
N PRO A 168 17.92 5.70 -15.19
CA PRO A 168 16.85 4.80 -15.62
C PRO A 168 15.49 5.50 -15.87
N PHE A 169 15.26 6.65 -15.25
CA PHE A 169 14.01 7.41 -15.40
C PHE A 169 13.95 8.26 -16.68
N ASP A 170 15.08 8.44 -17.36
CA ASP A 170 15.16 9.12 -18.67
C ASP A 170 14.93 8.15 -19.84
N ILE A 171 14.47 6.93 -19.55
CA ILE A 171 14.18 5.88 -20.54
C ILE A 171 12.70 5.44 -20.42
N PRO A 172 11.88 5.63 -21.48
CA PRO A 172 12.12 6.54 -22.61
C PRO A 172 12.12 8.01 -22.14
N ASP A 173 12.75 8.90 -22.91
CA ASP A 173 12.74 10.35 -22.65
C ASP A 173 11.28 10.84 -22.66
N PRO A 174 10.76 11.42 -21.56
CA PRO A 174 9.36 11.85 -21.50
C PRO A 174 9.02 12.96 -22.51
N TYR A 175 10.01 13.63 -23.09
CA TYR A 175 9.80 14.69 -24.07
C TYR A 175 9.97 14.22 -25.53
N ASP A 176 10.42 12.99 -25.76
CA ASP A 176 10.46 12.39 -27.09
C ASP A 176 9.12 11.72 -27.41
N LEU A 177 8.22 12.51 -28.00
CA LEU A 177 6.85 12.07 -28.31
C LEU A 177 6.80 10.86 -29.25
N SER A 178 7.85 10.62 -30.05
CA SER A 178 7.91 9.45 -30.94
C SER A 178 8.15 8.14 -30.20
N LYS A 179 8.75 8.22 -29.00
CA LYS A 179 9.09 7.06 -28.15
C LYS A 179 8.10 6.85 -27.01
N LEU A 180 7.08 7.70 -26.86
CA LEU A 180 6.04 7.54 -25.85
C LEU A 180 5.09 6.39 -26.23
N PRO A 181 4.90 5.38 -25.37
CA PRO A 181 4.00 4.27 -25.64
C PRO A 181 2.55 4.71 -25.83
N GLU A 182 2.14 5.78 -25.15
CA GLU A 182 0.79 6.37 -25.24
C GLU A 182 0.50 6.96 -26.64
N LEU A 183 1.54 7.30 -27.41
CA LEU A 183 1.43 7.89 -28.75
C LEU A 183 1.71 6.88 -29.86
N GLN A 184 1.95 5.61 -29.54
CA GLN A 184 2.37 4.57 -30.50
C GLN A 184 1.38 4.43 -31.68
N SER A 185 0.07 4.40 -31.39
CA SER A 185 -0.97 4.27 -32.42
C SER A 185 -0.93 5.44 -33.41
N LEU A 186 -0.66 6.65 -32.91
CA LEU A 186 -0.52 7.85 -33.74
C LEU A 186 0.80 7.86 -34.51
N TRP A 187 1.90 7.42 -33.89
CA TRP A 187 3.21 7.29 -34.54
C TRP A 187 3.13 6.34 -35.73
N LEU A 188 2.45 5.20 -35.58
CA LEU A 188 2.27 4.23 -36.67
C LEU A 188 1.47 4.82 -37.85
N GLN A 189 0.48 5.69 -37.59
CA GLN A 189 -0.23 6.39 -38.66
C GLN A 189 0.66 7.41 -39.39
N TYR A 190 1.65 7.97 -38.70
CA TYR A 190 2.62 8.89 -39.26
C TYR A 190 3.70 8.15 -40.06
N THR A 191 4.34 7.12 -39.52
CA THR A 191 5.51 6.47 -40.14
C THR A 191 5.18 5.26 -41.00
N TYR A 192 4.01 4.63 -40.85
CA TYR A 192 3.70 3.31 -41.44
C TYR A 192 4.74 2.24 -41.08
N SER A 193 5.51 2.45 -40.01
CA SER A 193 6.62 1.60 -39.59
C SER A 193 6.76 1.65 -38.08
N GLU A 194 6.84 0.47 -37.47
CA GLU A 194 6.98 0.34 -36.03
C GLU A 194 8.42 0.61 -35.54
N THR A 195 9.41 0.60 -36.44
CA THR A 195 10.83 0.80 -36.11
C THR A 195 11.46 2.04 -36.75
N ALA A 196 10.69 2.83 -37.51
CA ALA A 196 11.24 4.03 -38.14
C ALA A 196 11.42 5.13 -37.10
N GLU A 197 12.60 5.76 -37.06
CA GLU A 197 12.87 6.95 -36.24
C GLU A 197 12.32 8.24 -36.88
N SER A 198 12.13 8.24 -38.20
CA SER A 198 11.53 9.34 -38.94
C SER A 198 10.99 8.85 -40.28
N ILE A 199 10.16 9.66 -40.94
CA ILE A 199 9.68 9.42 -42.30
C ILE A 199 9.83 10.70 -43.13
N SER A 200 10.26 10.56 -44.38
CA SER A 200 10.28 11.69 -45.32
C SER A 200 8.90 11.96 -45.90
N GLN A 201 8.62 13.20 -46.30
CA GLN A 201 7.35 13.55 -46.96
C GLN A 201 7.08 12.68 -48.20
N GLU A 202 8.11 12.40 -49.01
CA GLU A 202 7.97 11.56 -50.21
C GLU A 202 7.51 10.14 -49.85
N GLU A 203 8.12 9.55 -48.82
CA GLU A 203 7.78 8.20 -48.37
C GLU A 203 6.40 8.14 -47.72
N PHE A 204 6.04 9.14 -46.92
CA PHE A 204 4.69 9.27 -46.33
C PHE A 204 3.61 9.29 -47.41
N LEU A 205 3.77 10.15 -48.43
CA LEU A 205 2.82 10.30 -49.52
C LEU A 205 2.76 9.03 -50.41
N LYS A 206 3.90 8.34 -50.57
CA LYS A 206 3.95 7.07 -51.28
C LYS A 206 3.20 5.97 -50.54
N ASN A 207 3.40 5.85 -49.22
CA ASN A 207 2.73 4.83 -48.40
C ASN A 207 1.21 5.02 -48.38
N ARG A 208 0.75 6.27 -48.46
CA ARG A 208 -0.67 6.63 -48.55
C ARG A 208 -1.26 6.60 -49.96
N ASN A 209 -0.45 6.26 -50.96
CA ASN A 209 -0.85 6.28 -52.38
C ASN A 209 -1.47 7.63 -52.80
N SER A 210 -0.94 8.73 -52.27
CA SER A 210 -1.55 10.06 -52.30
C SER A 210 -1.75 10.63 -53.71
N ALA A 211 -0.84 10.30 -54.63
CA ALA A 211 -0.89 10.77 -56.02
C ALA A 211 -2.08 10.17 -56.81
N ASP A 212 -2.45 8.93 -56.51
CA ASP A 212 -3.49 8.20 -57.23
C ASP A 212 -4.85 8.24 -56.51
N SER A 213 -4.87 8.48 -55.19
CA SER A 213 -6.09 8.53 -54.37
C SER A 213 -6.86 9.85 -54.50
N GLY A 214 -6.27 10.89 -55.08
CA GLY A 214 -6.84 12.24 -55.13
C GLY A 214 -6.72 13.02 -53.82
N ASN A 215 -6.06 12.45 -52.80
CA ASN A 215 -5.91 13.04 -51.46
C ASN A 215 -4.61 13.80 -51.25
N LEU A 216 -3.76 13.94 -52.27
CA LEU A 216 -2.42 14.53 -52.17
C LEU A 216 -2.32 15.78 -51.30
N ARG A 217 -3.27 16.72 -51.43
CA ARG A 217 -3.26 17.95 -50.63
C ARG A 217 -3.61 17.72 -49.16
N SER A 218 -4.58 16.85 -48.87
CA SER A 218 -4.92 16.44 -47.50
C SER A 218 -3.77 15.65 -46.86
N ASP A 219 -3.07 14.82 -47.63
CA ASP A 219 -1.94 14.04 -47.09
C ASP A 219 -0.70 14.92 -46.84
N VAL A 220 -0.44 15.93 -47.69
CA VAL A 220 0.58 16.96 -47.40
C VAL A 220 0.24 17.74 -46.13
N TYR A 221 -1.05 18.07 -45.94
CA TYR A 221 -1.54 18.70 -44.71
C TYR A 221 -1.29 17.81 -43.48
N TYR A 222 -1.63 16.52 -43.55
CA TYR A 222 -1.42 15.58 -42.45
C TYR A 222 0.05 15.35 -42.13
N TYR A 223 0.91 15.20 -43.14
CA TYR A 223 2.35 15.10 -42.92
C TYR A 223 2.87 16.30 -42.13
N GLN A 224 2.43 17.51 -42.50
CA GLN A 224 2.89 18.72 -41.84
C GLN A 224 2.46 18.77 -40.36
N LEU A 225 1.19 18.47 -40.13
CA LEU A 225 0.62 18.46 -38.80
C LEU A 225 1.32 17.44 -37.88
N LEU A 226 1.49 16.20 -38.35
CA LEU A 226 2.08 15.11 -37.57
C LEU A 226 3.59 15.27 -37.37
N SER A 227 4.33 15.67 -38.42
CA SER A 227 5.76 15.95 -38.29
C SER A 227 6.05 17.06 -37.29
N THR A 228 5.21 18.10 -37.26
CA THR A 228 5.31 19.16 -36.27
C THR A 228 4.99 18.61 -34.89
N PHE A 229 3.85 17.95 -34.72
CA PHE A 229 3.41 17.39 -33.44
C PHE A 229 4.51 16.55 -32.78
N PHE A 230 5.09 15.58 -33.50
CA PHE A 230 6.15 14.72 -32.97
C PHE A 230 7.50 15.42 -32.75
N SER A 231 7.66 16.67 -33.21
CA SER A 231 8.86 17.48 -32.99
C SER A 231 8.73 18.52 -31.88
N LEU A 232 7.53 18.63 -31.27
CA LEU A 232 7.26 19.59 -30.21
C LEU A 232 8.11 19.30 -28.98
N ASP A 233 8.61 20.37 -28.35
CA ASP A 233 9.35 20.30 -27.09
C ASP A 233 8.43 20.74 -25.97
N LEU A 234 8.02 19.78 -25.15
CA LEU A 234 7.08 20.02 -24.07
C LEU A 234 7.77 20.42 -22.77
N ARG A 235 9.01 20.90 -22.81
CA ARG A 235 9.72 21.40 -21.63
C ARG A 235 9.28 22.80 -21.25
N ASP A 236 9.22 23.06 -19.94
CA ASP A 236 9.02 24.39 -19.37
C ASP A 236 9.80 24.58 -18.06
N GLU A 237 9.57 25.68 -17.35
CA GLU A 237 10.28 25.97 -16.10
C GLU A 237 10.07 24.89 -15.03
N GLU A 238 8.85 24.34 -14.92
CA GLU A 238 8.54 23.31 -13.92
C GLU A 238 9.20 21.96 -14.27
N THR A 239 9.09 21.51 -15.52
CA THR A 239 9.69 20.23 -15.92
C THR A 239 11.23 20.31 -15.94
N ASN A 240 11.81 21.45 -16.29
CA ASN A 240 13.26 21.67 -16.17
C ASN A 240 13.74 21.61 -14.71
N LYS A 241 12.97 22.15 -13.76
CA LYS A 241 13.29 22.03 -12.33
C LYS A 241 13.27 20.55 -11.87
N LEU A 242 12.29 19.78 -12.32
CA LEU A 242 12.20 18.35 -12.03
C LEU A 242 13.38 17.57 -12.64
N ASP A 243 13.80 17.92 -13.86
CA ASP A 243 14.99 17.35 -14.50
C ASP A 243 16.27 17.63 -13.68
N GLU A 244 16.43 18.84 -13.15
CA GLU A 244 17.56 19.20 -12.28
C GLU A 244 17.53 18.40 -10.97
N GLN A 245 16.36 18.30 -10.32
CA GLN A 245 16.18 17.51 -9.10
C GLN A 245 16.46 16.02 -9.33
N LEU A 246 15.95 15.45 -10.42
CA LEU A 246 16.14 14.05 -10.75
C LEU A 246 17.62 13.72 -11.03
N ASN A 247 18.34 14.62 -11.73
CA ASN A 247 19.78 14.50 -11.92
C ASN A 247 20.55 14.58 -10.59
N GLY A 248 20.15 15.49 -9.70
CA GLY A 248 20.69 15.61 -8.34
C GLY A 248 20.53 14.32 -7.53
N LEU A 249 19.32 13.77 -7.52
CA LEU A 249 18.99 12.52 -6.84
C LEU A 249 19.75 11.32 -7.44
N ASN A 250 19.87 11.23 -8.77
CA ASN A 250 20.64 10.16 -9.40
C ASN A 250 22.12 10.18 -8.97
N ASN A 251 22.73 11.38 -8.92
CA ASN A 251 24.10 11.52 -8.43
C ASN A 251 24.23 11.10 -6.95
N LEU A 252 23.24 11.43 -6.12
CA LEU A 252 23.18 11.00 -4.73
C LEU A 252 23.05 9.48 -4.62
N TYR A 253 22.13 8.86 -5.36
CA TYR A 253 21.94 7.42 -5.42
C TYR A 253 23.26 6.71 -5.75
N ILE A 254 23.95 7.15 -6.80
CA ILE A 254 25.24 6.60 -7.21
C ILE A 254 26.28 6.73 -6.09
N SER A 255 26.32 7.88 -5.40
CA SER A 255 27.25 8.10 -4.29
C SER A 255 26.98 7.18 -3.08
N LEU A 256 25.69 6.93 -2.77
CA LEU A 256 25.27 6.06 -1.68
C LEU A 256 25.54 4.58 -2.00
N LYS A 257 25.30 4.15 -3.24
CA LYS A 257 25.70 2.81 -3.72
C LYS A 257 27.22 2.62 -3.61
N ALA A 258 27.99 3.62 -4.02
CA ALA A 258 29.45 3.57 -3.91
C ALA A 258 29.96 3.53 -2.45
N SER A 259 29.22 4.08 -1.48
CA SER A 259 29.56 4.00 -0.06
C SER A 259 29.02 2.75 0.65
N GLY A 260 28.24 1.91 -0.04
CA GLY A 260 27.59 0.72 0.54
C GLY A 260 26.38 1.06 1.44
N SER A 261 25.78 2.24 1.24
CA SER A 261 24.58 2.72 1.95
C SER A 261 23.31 2.31 1.20
N ASP A 262 23.09 1.00 1.07
CA ASP A 262 22.03 0.44 0.21
C ASP A 262 20.62 0.88 0.64
N ASP A 263 20.34 0.93 1.95
CA ASP A 263 19.02 1.34 2.48
C ASP A 263 18.70 2.81 2.13
N GLU A 264 19.68 3.71 2.25
CA GLU A 264 19.53 5.11 1.83
C GLU A 264 19.45 5.24 0.31
N ALA A 265 20.19 4.41 -0.44
CA ALA A 265 20.14 4.42 -1.90
C ALA A 265 18.74 3.99 -2.40
N GLU A 266 18.15 2.95 -1.82
CA GLU A 266 16.79 2.50 -2.14
C GLU A 266 15.76 3.61 -1.91
N LEU A 267 15.85 4.31 -0.78
CA LEU A 267 15.00 5.45 -0.45
C LEU A 267 15.15 6.60 -1.46
N VAL A 268 16.39 6.96 -1.85
CA VAL A 268 16.63 7.99 -2.87
C VAL A 268 16.09 7.55 -4.23
N TYR A 269 16.19 6.26 -4.56
CA TYR A 269 15.62 5.71 -5.80
C TYR A 269 14.10 5.84 -5.84
N HIS A 270 13.41 5.62 -4.71
CA HIS A 270 11.96 5.88 -4.61
C HIS A 270 11.62 7.37 -4.78
N LEU A 271 12.43 8.28 -4.24
CA LEU A 271 12.24 9.72 -4.49
C LEU A 271 12.40 10.05 -5.99
N MET A 272 13.34 9.40 -6.69
CA MET A 272 13.50 9.56 -8.15
C MET A 272 12.23 9.13 -8.90
N ASP A 273 11.59 8.01 -8.53
CA ASP A 273 10.32 7.56 -9.14
C ASP A 273 9.19 8.58 -8.91
N MET A 274 9.10 9.17 -7.72
CA MET A 274 8.08 10.19 -7.44
C MET A 274 8.30 11.49 -8.23
N VAL A 275 9.56 11.95 -8.34
CA VAL A 275 9.92 13.14 -9.11
C VAL A 275 9.68 12.91 -10.61
N ASP A 276 10.07 11.76 -11.15
CA ASP A 276 9.82 11.40 -12.54
C ASP A 276 8.31 11.23 -12.82
N SER A 277 7.56 10.65 -11.88
CA SER A 277 6.10 10.54 -11.99
C SER A 277 5.46 11.92 -12.12
N LYS A 278 5.88 12.92 -11.31
CA LYS A 278 5.39 14.29 -11.46
C LYS A 278 5.78 14.90 -12.81
N ARG A 279 7.02 14.67 -13.27
CA ARG A 279 7.52 15.13 -14.57
C ARG A 279 6.68 14.57 -15.72
N ARG A 280 6.43 13.27 -15.73
CA ARG A 280 5.61 12.58 -16.73
C ARG A 280 4.14 12.99 -16.67
N ALA A 281 3.59 13.18 -15.47
CA ALA A 281 2.22 13.67 -15.31
C ALA A 281 2.02 15.05 -15.96
N LEU A 282 2.98 15.98 -15.81
CA LEU A 282 2.90 17.29 -16.49
C LEU A 282 2.92 17.17 -18.01
N VAL A 283 3.71 16.24 -18.57
CA VAL A 283 3.71 15.96 -20.01
C VAL A 283 2.35 15.41 -20.46
N MET A 284 1.82 14.42 -19.75
CA MET A 284 0.51 13.83 -20.07
C MET A 284 -0.63 14.85 -19.92
N GLU A 285 -0.57 15.71 -18.91
CA GLU A 285 -1.53 16.81 -18.72
C GLU A 285 -1.60 17.73 -19.94
N ARG A 286 -0.43 18.13 -20.47
CA ARG A 286 -0.31 18.94 -21.70
C ARG A 286 -0.83 18.22 -22.94
N LEU A 287 -0.72 16.90 -22.97
CA LEU A 287 -1.18 16.07 -24.08
C LEU A 287 -2.71 15.87 -24.06
N SER A 288 -3.32 15.55 -22.91
CA SER A 288 -4.74 15.10 -22.86
C SER A 288 -5.66 15.80 -21.85
N GLU A 289 -5.15 16.43 -20.80
CA GLU A 289 -6.01 16.81 -19.65
C GLU A 289 -6.41 18.28 -19.62
N LEU A 290 -5.55 19.19 -20.10
CA LEU A 290 -5.87 20.63 -20.10
C LEU A 290 -7.12 20.90 -20.95
N ASP A 291 -7.90 21.94 -20.57
CA ASP A 291 -9.07 22.40 -21.34
C ASP A 291 -8.71 22.63 -22.82
N THR A 292 -7.54 23.23 -23.06
CA THR A 292 -6.90 23.31 -24.37
C THR A 292 -5.60 22.50 -24.33
N ASN A 293 -5.67 21.21 -24.67
CA ASN A 293 -4.50 20.33 -24.77
C ASN A 293 -4.08 20.04 -26.21
N LEU A 294 -2.90 19.45 -26.37
CA LEU A 294 -2.29 19.16 -27.67
C LEU A 294 -3.09 18.17 -28.51
N LEU A 295 -3.58 17.07 -27.91
CA LEU A 295 -4.31 16.06 -28.68
C LEU A 295 -5.68 16.57 -29.12
N ASN A 296 -6.38 17.36 -28.30
CA ASN A 296 -7.64 18.01 -28.69
C ASN A 296 -7.43 19.03 -29.82
N THR A 297 -6.33 19.78 -29.75
CA THR A 297 -5.93 20.70 -30.83
C THR A 297 -5.61 19.92 -32.09
N LEU A 298 -4.81 18.87 -31.98
CA LEU A 298 -4.45 17.99 -33.09
C LEU A 298 -5.68 17.36 -33.74
N TYR A 299 -6.62 16.84 -32.95
CA TYR A 299 -7.89 16.27 -33.43
C TYR A 299 -8.67 17.32 -34.21
N THR A 300 -8.82 18.52 -33.67
CA THR A 300 -9.53 19.64 -34.32
C THR A 300 -8.88 20.03 -35.64
N LEU A 301 -7.55 20.12 -35.69
CA LEU A 301 -6.80 20.37 -36.93
C LEU A 301 -6.96 19.21 -37.93
N ALA A 302 -6.89 17.96 -37.46
CA ALA A 302 -7.02 16.78 -38.30
C ALA A 302 -8.41 16.61 -38.96
N THR A 303 -9.46 17.27 -38.43
CA THR A 303 -10.77 17.39 -39.11
C THR A 303 -10.79 18.38 -40.27
N GLY A 304 -9.69 19.09 -40.52
CA GLY A 304 -9.55 20.05 -41.61
C GLY A 304 -10.02 21.46 -41.25
N SER A 305 -10.10 21.81 -39.96
CA SER A 305 -10.55 23.14 -39.49
C SER A 305 -9.75 24.30 -40.10
N TYR A 306 -8.47 24.07 -40.41
CA TYR A 306 -7.57 25.06 -41.02
C TYR A 306 -7.35 24.81 -42.51
N TYR A 307 -8.04 23.82 -43.09
CA TYR A 307 -7.94 23.50 -44.49
C TYR A 307 -8.68 24.52 -45.36
N THR A 308 -8.02 24.98 -46.42
CA THR A 308 -8.62 25.79 -47.47
C THR A 308 -8.67 24.99 -48.78
N PRO A 309 -9.82 24.94 -49.48
CA PRO A 309 -9.93 24.26 -50.78
C PRO A 309 -9.09 24.92 -51.88
N TYR A 310 -8.67 26.18 -51.67
CA TYR A 310 -7.87 27.00 -52.56
C TYR A 310 -6.70 27.64 -51.79
N GLY A 311 -5.48 27.66 -52.35
CA GLY A 311 -4.36 28.46 -51.82
C GLY A 311 -3.60 27.85 -50.64
N ASN A 312 -3.12 28.66 -49.69
CA ASN A 312 -2.45 28.22 -48.45
C ASN A 312 -3.48 27.95 -47.35
N PHE A 313 -3.12 27.17 -46.32
CA PHE A 313 -4.01 26.89 -45.18
C PHE A 313 -4.37 28.17 -44.39
N LYS A 314 -5.43 28.10 -43.58
CA LYS A 314 -6.02 29.23 -42.85
C LYS A 314 -5.05 29.81 -41.81
N ASP A 315 -5.09 31.13 -41.64
CA ASP A 315 -4.30 31.92 -40.67
C ASP A 315 -4.96 31.91 -39.27
N SER A 316 -4.19 31.62 -38.21
CA SER A 316 -4.67 31.62 -36.80
C SER A 316 -4.79 33.04 -36.22
N SER A 317 -4.04 34.02 -36.75
CA SER A 317 -3.96 35.38 -36.20
C SER A 317 -5.24 36.22 -36.38
N VAL A 318 -6.20 35.69 -37.13
CA VAL A 318 -7.52 36.31 -37.36
C VAL A 318 -8.55 35.91 -36.29
N GLU A 319 -8.23 34.91 -35.47
CA GLU A 319 -9.07 34.49 -34.34
C GLU A 319 -8.52 35.12 -33.05
N THR A 320 -9.21 36.16 -32.58
CA THR A 320 -8.95 36.74 -31.25
C THR A 320 -9.37 35.73 -30.19
N GLU A 321 -8.46 34.86 -29.77
CA GLU A 321 -8.68 34.03 -28.59
C GLU A 321 -8.27 34.78 -27.32
N THR A 322 -9.27 34.98 -26.46
CA THR A 322 -9.14 35.51 -25.12
C THR A 322 -8.81 34.35 -24.16
N GLY A 323 -7.53 34.00 -24.05
CA GLY A 323 -7.02 32.97 -23.13
C GLY A 323 -5.49 32.93 -23.11
N GLU A 324 -4.88 32.35 -22.08
CA GLU A 324 -3.46 31.98 -22.12
C GLU A 324 -3.32 30.76 -23.04
N THR A 325 -2.75 30.96 -24.23
CA THR A 325 -2.43 29.86 -25.16
C THR A 325 -0.96 29.49 -24.96
N TYR A 326 -0.69 28.19 -24.75
CA TYR A 326 0.67 27.69 -24.56
C TYR A 326 1.49 27.70 -25.87
N ASP A 327 2.79 28.01 -25.79
CA ASP A 327 3.68 28.15 -26.95
C ASP A 327 3.64 26.93 -27.90
N TYR A 328 3.60 25.70 -27.35
CA TYR A 328 3.54 24.47 -28.14
C TYR A 328 2.21 24.28 -28.89
N ILE A 329 1.11 24.84 -28.40
CA ILE A 329 -0.21 24.82 -29.09
C ILE A 329 -0.18 25.80 -30.25
N THR A 330 0.35 27.01 -30.01
CA THR A 330 0.56 28.00 -31.05
C THR A 330 1.50 27.47 -32.13
N GLU A 331 2.61 26.81 -31.75
CA GLU A 331 3.53 26.18 -32.70
C GLU A 331 2.84 25.14 -33.61
N LEU A 332 2.00 24.27 -33.03
CA LEU A 332 1.24 23.28 -33.80
C LEU A 332 0.26 23.93 -34.79
N GLN A 333 -0.49 24.95 -34.35
CA GLN A 333 -1.43 25.69 -35.18
C GLN A 333 -0.72 26.49 -36.28
N ASP A 334 0.41 27.13 -35.95
CA ASP A 334 1.18 27.99 -36.84
C ASP A 334 1.98 27.20 -37.88
N SER A 335 2.28 25.92 -37.63
CA SER A 335 2.97 25.04 -38.57
C SER A 335 2.27 24.90 -39.92
N LEU A 336 0.95 25.15 -39.95
CA LEU A 336 0.13 25.09 -41.16
C LEU A 336 0.17 26.42 -41.96
N GLN A 337 0.79 27.49 -41.47
CA GLN A 337 0.61 28.85 -42.02
C GLN A 337 1.45 29.20 -43.25
N HIS A 338 2.67 28.68 -43.43
CA HIS A 338 3.64 29.34 -44.33
C HIS A 338 4.47 28.42 -45.23
N ASP A 339 4.76 28.92 -46.45
CA ASP A 339 5.95 28.54 -47.22
C ASP A 339 7.17 29.22 -46.59
N PHE A 340 7.79 28.51 -45.67
CA PHE A 340 8.86 29.04 -44.84
C PHE A 340 10.21 29.24 -45.58
N THR A 341 10.27 28.95 -46.88
CA THR A 341 11.48 29.11 -47.70
C THR A 341 11.66 30.53 -48.28
N ALA A 342 10.66 31.40 -48.14
CA ALA A 342 10.80 32.80 -48.51
C ALA A 342 11.76 33.52 -47.54
N SER A 343 12.99 33.80 -48.01
CA SER A 343 14.07 34.54 -47.33
C SER A 343 13.73 35.93 -46.73
N GLN A 344 12.45 36.33 -46.71
CA GLN A 344 11.94 37.58 -46.15
C GLN A 344 10.73 37.41 -45.22
N SER A 345 10.44 36.21 -44.70
CA SER A 345 9.33 36.04 -43.76
C SER A 345 9.54 36.89 -42.49
N PRO A 346 8.62 37.79 -42.12
CA PRO A 346 8.71 38.61 -40.90
C PRO A 346 8.85 37.78 -39.62
N LEU A 347 8.42 36.52 -39.66
CA LEU A 347 8.42 35.56 -38.57
C LEU A 347 9.81 35.00 -38.21
N LEU A 348 10.80 35.10 -39.11
CA LEU A 348 12.20 34.76 -38.80
C LEU A 348 12.83 35.66 -37.72
N GLN A 349 12.09 36.66 -37.22
CA GLN A 349 12.48 37.50 -36.10
C GLN A 349 12.19 36.86 -34.73
N TYR A 350 11.31 35.87 -34.66
CA TYR A 350 10.96 35.19 -33.41
C TYR A 350 11.96 34.06 -33.12
N PRO A 351 12.60 34.04 -31.93
CA PRO A 351 13.63 33.04 -31.59
C PRO A 351 13.13 31.58 -31.62
N TRP A 352 11.88 31.33 -31.23
CA TRP A 352 11.29 29.99 -31.24
C TRP A 352 11.16 29.44 -32.67
N ILE A 353 10.78 30.29 -33.63
CA ILE A 353 10.67 29.94 -35.06
C ILE A 353 12.04 29.57 -35.65
N GLN A 354 13.11 30.29 -35.29
CA GLN A 354 14.47 29.92 -35.72
C GLN A 354 14.94 28.59 -35.11
N SER A 355 14.63 28.37 -33.83
CA SER A 355 14.92 27.12 -33.14
C SER A 355 14.18 25.94 -33.78
N TRP A 356 12.90 26.12 -34.08
CA TRP A 356 12.03 25.17 -34.81
C TRP A 356 12.59 24.77 -36.18
N PHE A 357 13.03 25.72 -37.01
CA PHE A 357 13.69 25.41 -38.30
C PHE A 357 14.93 24.55 -38.14
N SER A 358 15.74 24.85 -37.13
CA SER A 358 16.96 24.12 -36.86
C SER A 358 16.68 22.70 -36.37
N ARG A 359 15.60 22.50 -35.59
CA ARG A 359 15.15 21.20 -35.09
C ARG A 359 14.56 20.32 -36.20
N LEU A 360 13.86 20.92 -37.16
CA LEU A 360 13.29 20.20 -38.32
C LEU A 360 14.29 19.95 -39.47
N GLY A 361 15.55 20.37 -39.35
CA GLY A 361 16.56 20.21 -40.41
C GLY A 361 16.25 20.99 -41.70
N ILE A 362 15.37 21.99 -41.62
CA ILE A 362 14.90 22.75 -42.78
C ILE A 362 16.00 23.76 -43.19
N VAL A 363 16.68 23.45 -44.29
CA VAL A 363 17.64 24.36 -44.93
C VAL A 363 16.86 25.43 -45.68
N THR A 364 17.21 26.71 -45.45
CA THR A 364 16.67 27.84 -46.22
C THR A 364 17.14 27.77 -47.69
N GLY A 365 16.37 27.04 -48.50
CA GLY A 365 16.52 26.91 -49.95
C GLY A 365 15.15 26.71 -50.58
N GLY A 366 14.96 27.16 -51.83
CA GLY A 366 13.65 27.34 -52.49
C GLY A 366 12.83 26.08 -52.82
N ASN A 367 12.84 25.07 -51.96
CA ASN A 367 12.02 23.87 -52.05
C ASN A 367 11.09 23.75 -50.83
N GLY A 368 10.06 24.60 -50.77
CA GLY A 368 9.05 24.52 -49.71
C GLY A 368 8.18 23.26 -49.78
N TRP A 369 7.40 22.98 -48.73
CA TRP A 369 6.50 21.82 -48.66
C TRP A 369 5.40 21.80 -49.74
N TRP A 370 5.16 22.94 -50.39
CA TRP A 370 4.28 23.08 -51.55
C TRP A 370 4.85 22.51 -52.85
N THR A 371 6.16 22.26 -52.93
CA THR A 371 6.82 21.81 -54.16
C THR A 371 6.26 20.50 -54.70
N VAL A 372 5.82 19.58 -53.84
CA VAL A 372 5.17 18.33 -54.28
C VAL A 372 3.82 18.62 -54.93
N LEU A 373 3.05 19.57 -54.38
CA LEU A 373 1.77 20.00 -54.95
C LEU A 373 1.97 20.77 -56.26
N ASP A 374 2.97 21.65 -56.33
CA ASP A 374 3.33 22.38 -57.55
C ASP A 374 3.82 21.43 -58.65
N THR A 375 4.64 20.43 -58.29
CA THR A 375 5.14 19.40 -59.21
C THR A 375 3.98 18.56 -59.73
N ALA A 376 3.08 18.12 -58.85
CA ALA A 376 1.90 17.36 -59.25
C ALA A 376 0.97 18.18 -60.18
N GLN A 377 0.78 19.47 -59.93
CA GLN A 377 0.02 20.36 -60.82
C GLN A 377 0.73 20.54 -62.18
N SER A 378 2.05 20.74 -62.18
CA SER A 378 2.86 20.85 -63.39
C SER A 378 2.81 19.57 -64.24
N ASP A 379 2.91 18.40 -63.61
CA ASP A 379 2.83 17.11 -64.29
C ASP A 379 1.45 16.84 -64.86
N ARG A 380 0.38 17.22 -64.14
CA ARG A 380 -0.99 17.14 -64.66
C ARG A 380 -1.17 18.05 -65.87
N ARG A 381 -0.66 19.29 -65.81
CA ARG A 381 -0.66 20.22 -66.95
C ARG A 381 0.07 19.60 -68.15
N LYS A 382 1.28 19.08 -67.94
CA LYS A 382 2.08 18.45 -68.99
C LYS A 382 1.37 17.25 -69.62
N ARG A 383 0.76 16.36 -68.82
CA ARG A 383 -0.03 15.22 -69.36
C ARG A 383 -1.25 15.69 -70.16
N ALA A 384 -1.91 16.77 -69.72
CA ALA A 384 -3.06 17.33 -70.41
C ALA A 384 -2.66 18.00 -71.74
N GLU A 385 -1.50 18.68 -71.77
CA GLU A 385 -0.88 19.23 -72.99
C GLU A 385 -0.44 18.12 -73.96
N GLU A 386 0.22 17.06 -73.46
CA GLU A 386 0.62 15.90 -74.26
C GLU A 386 -0.60 15.14 -74.83
N ALA A 387 -1.68 15.00 -74.06
CA ALA A 387 -2.91 14.35 -74.50
C ALA A 387 -3.67 15.14 -75.57
N ASN A 388 -3.49 16.46 -75.63
CA ASN A 388 -4.16 17.35 -76.58
C ASN A 388 -3.21 17.96 -77.63
N ALA A 389 -2.03 17.37 -77.83
CA ALA A 389 -0.96 17.90 -78.70
C ALA A 389 -1.36 18.11 -80.18
N GLU A 390 -2.50 17.56 -80.64
CA GLU A 390 -3.03 17.72 -82.00
C GLU A 390 -4.20 18.74 -82.11
N ASN A 391 -4.59 19.39 -81.01
CA ASN A 391 -5.73 20.30 -80.95
C ASN A 391 -5.29 21.74 -80.64
N ASP A 392 -5.07 22.53 -81.70
CA ASP A 392 -4.58 23.93 -81.62
C ASP A 392 -5.55 24.91 -80.91
N ASP A 393 -6.83 24.52 -80.72
CA ASP A 393 -7.85 25.35 -80.05
C ASP A 393 -8.05 25.01 -78.55
N TRP A 394 -7.32 24.01 -78.03
CA TRP A 394 -7.44 23.61 -76.63
C TRP A 394 -6.52 24.44 -75.72
N VAL A 395 -7.12 25.09 -74.71
CA VAL A 395 -6.40 25.83 -73.66
C VAL A 395 -6.60 25.06 -72.35
N TYR A 396 -5.50 24.74 -71.66
CA TYR A 396 -5.59 24.13 -70.33
C TYR A 396 -6.32 25.08 -69.38
N ASP A 397 -7.31 24.56 -68.66
CA ASP A 397 -8.05 25.34 -67.68
C ASP A 397 -7.15 25.63 -66.47
N GLU A 398 -6.69 26.87 -66.36
CA GLU A 398 -5.87 27.35 -65.25
C GLU A 398 -6.68 27.64 -63.99
N THR A 399 -8.00 27.41 -63.99
CA THR A 399 -8.78 27.56 -62.76
C THR A 399 -8.29 26.56 -61.70
N PRO A 400 -7.95 27.03 -60.48
CA PRO A 400 -7.54 26.15 -59.40
C PRO A 400 -8.64 25.12 -59.12
N LEU A 401 -8.31 23.84 -59.29
CA LEU A 401 -9.24 22.76 -58.96
C LEU A 401 -9.52 22.78 -57.46
N GLU A 402 -10.79 22.85 -57.09
CA GLU A 402 -11.23 22.68 -55.71
C GLU A 402 -10.83 21.27 -55.24
N MET A 403 -9.87 21.20 -54.31
CA MET A 403 -9.49 19.94 -53.68
C MET A 403 -10.28 19.87 -52.37
N SER A 404 -11.23 18.93 -52.28
CA SER A 404 -12.00 18.73 -51.05
C SER A 404 -11.12 18.11 -49.97
N PHE A 405 -11.29 18.54 -48.72
CA PHE A 405 -10.66 17.87 -47.60
C PHE A 405 -11.32 16.52 -47.35
N ASN A 406 -10.52 15.45 -47.36
CA ASN A 406 -10.97 14.13 -46.95
C ASN A 406 -10.37 13.81 -45.59
N ALA A 407 -11.23 13.84 -44.56
CA ALA A 407 -10.83 13.49 -43.21
C ALA A 407 -10.46 12.01 -43.13
N ASP A 408 -9.29 11.71 -42.56
CA ASP A 408 -8.82 10.34 -42.33
C ASP A 408 -9.38 9.81 -41.00
N THR A 409 -10.34 8.89 -41.09
CA THR A 409 -10.97 8.29 -39.91
C THR A 409 -10.00 7.46 -39.08
N SER A 410 -9.06 6.73 -39.71
CA SER A 410 -8.05 5.97 -38.96
C SER A 410 -7.10 6.88 -38.19
N LEU A 411 -6.75 8.04 -38.74
CA LEU A 411 -5.94 9.03 -38.02
C LEU A 411 -6.72 9.63 -36.84
N LEU A 412 -7.99 9.98 -37.04
CA LEU A 412 -8.84 10.51 -35.96
C LEU A 412 -9.05 9.49 -34.84
N ASP A 413 -9.24 8.21 -35.18
CA ASP A 413 -9.34 7.11 -34.22
C ASP A 413 -8.03 6.89 -33.45
N ALA A 414 -6.88 7.02 -34.12
CA ALA A 414 -5.56 6.93 -33.48
C ALA A 414 -5.30 8.10 -32.52
N ILE A 415 -5.70 9.33 -32.89
CA ILE A 415 -5.65 10.49 -31.98
C ILE A 415 -6.56 10.26 -30.77
N GLY A 416 -7.78 9.76 -30.98
CA GLY A 416 -8.72 9.45 -29.89
C GLY A 416 -8.19 8.35 -28.95
N SER A 417 -7.48 7.35 -29.48
CA SER A 417 -6.82 6.32 -28.67
C SER A 417 -5.68 6.92 -27.83
N ALA A 418 -4.83 7.75 -28.45
CA ALA A 418 -3.76 8.46 -27.76
C ALA A 418 -4.28 9.35 -26.63
N MET A 419 -5.44 10.00 -26.80
CA MET A 419 -6.07 10.78 -25.72
C MET A 419 -6.41 9.92 -24.51
N SER A 420 -7.00 8.75 -24.75
CA SER A 420 -7.35 7.80 -23.67
C SER A 420 -6.10 7.28 -22.98
N ASP A 421 -5.10 6.85 -23.75
CA ASP A 421 -3.85 6.27 -23.22
C ASP A 421 -3.04 7.29 -22.40
N CYS A 422 -2.99 8.56 -22.87
CA CYS A 422 -2.38 9.66 -22.13
C CYS A 422 -3.15 9.98 -20.83
N GLY A 423 -4.50 9.97 -20.84
CA GLY A 423 -5.30 10.24 -19.65
C GLY A 423 -5.20 9.14 -18.58
N ASP A 424 -5.15 7.88 -19.00
CA ASP A 424 -4.87 6.75 -18.11
C ASP A 424 -3.48 6.87 -17.48
N SER A 425 -2.49 7.25 -18.29
CA SER A 425 -1.10 7.44 -17.84
C SER A 425 -0.95 8.64 -16.92
N TYR A 426 -1.64 9.76 -17.20
CA TYR A 426 -1.72 10.91 -16.30
C TYR A 426 -2.22 10.50 -14.91
N THR A 427 -3.34 9.78 -14.85
CA THR A 427 -3.92 9.30 -13.59
C THR A 427 -2.95 8.39 -12.83
N LYS A 428 -2.27 7.48 -13.56
CA LYS A 428 -1.27 6.56 -13.00
C LYS A 428 -0.08 7.32 -12.39
N TYR A 429 0.49 8.27 -13.13
CA TYR A 429 1.64 9.03 -12.65
C TYR A 429 1.25 9.95 -11.49
N MET A 430 0.09 10.61 -11.54
CA MET A 430 -0.40 11.44 -10.44
C MET A 430 -0.61 10.66 -9.14
N ALA A 431 -1.04 9.40 -9.22
CA ALA A 431 -1.19 8.53 -8.05
C ALA A 431 0.14 8.17 -7.37
N LYS A 432 1.26 8.28 -8.09
CA LYS A 432 2.62 8.03 -7.58
C LYS A 432 3.34 9.29 -7.09
N CYS A 433 2.81 10.48 -7.39
CA CYS A 433 3.42 11.73 -6.97
C CYS A 433 3.54 11.81 -5.44
N LEU A 434 4.58 12.51 -4.98
CA LEU A 434 4.76 12.82 -3.57
C LEU A 434 3.58 13.68 -3.08
N ASP A 435 2.86 13.20 -2.07
CA ASP A 435 1.64 13.83 -1.54
C ASP A 435 1.74 13.99 -0.01
N ASP A 436 1.33 15.16 0.48
CA ASP A 436 1.33 15.47 1.91
C ASP A 436 0.10 14.86 2.57
N LYS A 437 0.30 13.92 3.48
CA LYS A 437 -0.81 13.27 4.18
C LYS A 437 -1.14 14.05 5.45
N ASP A 438 -2.42 14.08 5.77
CA ASP A 438 -2.91 14.80 6.96
C ASP A 438 -2.47 14.15 8.29
N ASP A 439 -1.83 12.99 8.30
CA ASP A 439 -1.29 12.39 9.53
C ASP A 439 0.16 12.82 9.83
N VAL A 440 0.58 12.72 11.08
CA VAL A 440 1.90 13.22 11.54
C VAL A 440 3.07 12.53 10.84
N LEU A 441 2.98 11.22 10.56
CA LEU A 441 4.07 10.48 9.94
C LEU A 441 4.13 10.76 8.44
N GLY A 442 2.98 10.77 7.76
CA GLY A 442 2.92 11.10 6.35
C GLY A 442 3.34 12.53 6.06
N HIS A 443 2.99 13.50 6.92
CA HIS A 443 3.51 14.86 6.81
C HIS A 443 5.02 14.94 7.01
N ALA A 444 5.56 14.24 8.02
CA ALA A 444 7.00 14.22 8.25
C ALA A 444 7.76 13.54 7.09
N GLU A 445 7.22 12.46 6.54
CA GLU A 445 7.77 11.78 5.36
C GLU A 445 7.80 12.74 4.17
N TYR A 446 6.70 13.44 3.90
CA TYR A 446 6.60 14.47 2.86
C TYR A 446 7.65 15.57 3.07
N GLU A 447 7.72 16.15 4.28
CA GLU A 447 8.63 17.26 4.58
C GLU A 447 10.09 16.86 4.36
N TYR A 448 10.53 15.72 4.88
CA TYR A 448 11.91 15.28 4.71
C TYR A 448 12.19 14.81 3.27
N ALA A 449 11.22 14.24 2.55
CA ALA A 449 11.34 13.94 1.13
C ALA A 449 11.57 15.21 0.31
N VAL A 450 10.76 16.25 0.51
CA VAL A 450 10.96 17.55 -0.14
C VAL A 450 12.33 18.14 0.18
N GLN A 451 12.78 18.08 1.44
CA GLN A 451 14.12 18.55 1.81
C GLN A 451 15.24 17.80 1.07
N VAL A 452 15.12 16.48 0.89
CA VAL A 452 16.09 15.69 0.11
C VAL A 452 16.05 16.09 -1.37
N ILE A 453 14.85 16.19 -1.95
CA ILE A 453 14.63 16.57 -3.36
C ILE A 453 15.22 17.97 -3.62
N ASP A 454 14.89 18.97 -2.82
CA ASP A 454 15.37 20.34 -3.00
C ASP A 454 16.88 20.48 -2.74
N ALA A 455 17.42 19.76 -1.76
CA ALA A 455 18.87 19.78 -1.48
C ALA A 455 19.69 19.15 -2.63
N SER A 456 19.12 18.17 -3.34
CA SER A 456 19.79 17.50 -4.44
C SER A 456 20.05 18.39 -5.67
N GLY A 457 19.31 19.49 -5.81
CA GLY A 457 19.50 20.51 -6.86
C GLY A 457 20.69 21.47 -6.66
N GLY A 458 21.48 21.35 -5.57
CA GLY A 458 22.66 22.21 -5.38
C GLY A 458 23.26 22.35 -3.96
N GLY A 459 22.88 21.51 -2.99
CA GLY A 459 23.34 21.58 -1.59
C GLY A 459 23.97 20.27 -1.06
N SER A 460 24.80 20.39 -0.02
CA SER A 460 25.44 19.24 0.65
C SER A 460 24.43 18.33 1.34
N LEU A 461 24.37 17.05 0.94
CA LEU A 461 23.41 16.03 1.33
C LEU A 461 23.71 15.32 2.66
N GLY A 462 24.03 16.08 3.71
CA GLY A 462 24.27 15.51 5.05
C GLY A 462 23.12 15.79 6.01
N GLY A 463 22.28 14.79 6.30
CA GLY A 463 21.24 14.86 7.36
C GLY A 463 19.83 14.44 6.94
N PRO A 464 19.21 15.07 5.90
CA PRO A 464 17.80 14.83 5.56
C PRO A 464 17.46 13.40 5.14
N VAL A 465 18.34 12.71 4.39
CA VAL A 465 18.12 11.30 3.99
C VAL A 465 18.04 10.38 5.20
N THR A 466 18.87 10.63 6.22
CA THR A 466 18.87 9.86 7.46
C THR A 466 17.59 10.10 8.25
N TYR A 467 17.10 11.34 8.31
CA TYR A 467 15.82 11.66 8.95
C TYR A 467 14.63 11.01 8.24
N LEU A 468 14.57 11.09 6.92
CA LEU A 468 13.54 10.42 6.13
C LEU A 468 13.59 8.91 6.36
N LYS A 469 14.79 8.30 6.38
CA LYS A 469 14.96 6.89 6.71
C LYS A 469 14.38 6.57 8.10
N HIS A 470 14.68 7.37 9.12
CA HIS A 470 14.12 7.14 10.45
C HIS A 470 12.59 7.22 10.47
N VAL A 471 11.98 8.20 9.79
CA VAL A 471 10.53 8.32 9.69
C VAL A 471 9.90 7.09 9.02
N ILE A 472 10.46 6.63 7.90
CA ILE A 472 9.98 5.42 7.20
C ILE A 472 10.12 4.18 8.09
N LYS A 473 11.25 3.99 8.76
CA LYS A 473 11.44 2.85 9.67
C LYS A 473 10.48 2.89 10.87
N ILE A 474 10.14 4.07 11.37
CA ILE A 474 9.09 4.23 12.40
C ILE A 474 7.73 3.84 11.83
N LYS A 475 7.35 4.37 10.66
CA LYS A 475 6.08 4.08 9.98
C LYS A 475 5.89 2.59 9.68
N ASP A 476 6.94 1.92 9.22
CA ASP A 476 6.94 0.48 8.90
C ASP A 476 7.03 -0.42 10.15
N ASN A 477 7.11 0.18 11.34
CA ASN A 477 7.33 -0.49 12.61
C ASN A 477 8.59 -1.40 12.63
N ASN A 478 9.65 -0.98 11.95
CA ASN A 478 10.89 -1.73 11.80
C ASN A 478 12.04 -0.99 12.52
N VAL A 479 12.75 -1.67 13.41
CA VAL A 479 13.85 -1.05 14.18
C VAL A 479 15.18 -1.33 13.49
N ALA A 480 15.78 -0.29 12.88
CA ALA A 480 17.07 -0.40 12.19
C ALA A 480 18.17 0.39 12.90
N ASP A 481 17.91 1.65 13.23
CA ASP A 481 18.77 2.53 14.03
C ASP A 481 17.98 3.07 15.23
N ALA A 482 17.90 2.25 16.28
CA ALA A 482 17.10 2.54 17.46
C ALA A 482 17.41 3.91 18.09
N ALA A 483 18.67 4.36 18.08
CA ALA A 483 19.06 5.61 18.70
C ALA A 483 18.58 6.83 17.89
N GLY A 484 18.83 6.83 16.57
CA GLY A 484 18.38 7.91 15.68
C GLY A 484 16.86 7.95 15.52
N GLU A 485 16.21 6.80 15.46
CA GLU A 485 14.75 6.69 15.40
C GLU A 485 14.09 7.16 16.71
N LEU A 486 14.69 6.85 17.87
CA LEU A 486 14.22 7.32 19.17
C LEU A 486 14.36 8.84 19.33
N ASP A 487 15.45 9.42 18.80
CA ASP A 487 15.63 10.87 18.76
C ASP A 487 14.51 11.52 17.92
N MET A 488 14.25 11.01 16.71
CA MET A 488 13.16 11.50 15.84
C MET A 488 11.78 11.43 16.52
N LEU A 489 11.48 10.32 17.21
CA LEU A 489 10.24 10.16 17.97
C LEU A 489 10.10 11.22 19.05
N LYS A 490 11.12 11.41 19.88
CA LYS A 490 11.07 12.27 21.07
C LYS A 490 11.25 13.75 20.76
N SER A 491 12.08 14.12 19.78
CA SER A 491 12.36 15.51 19.45
C SER A 491 11.27 16.16 18.62
N THR A 492 10.58 15.37 17.77
CA THR A 492 9.73 15.91 16.71
C THR A 492 8.34 15.27 16.73
N LEU A 493 8.24 13.96 16.45
CA LEU A 493 6.95 13.34 16.10
C LEU A 493 5.95 13.34 17.27
N ILE A 494 6.38 12.93 18.47
CA ILE A 494 5.49 12.86 19.64
C ILE A 494 5.04 14.26 20.07
N GLY A 495 5.94 15.25 20.00
CA GLY A 495 5.60 16.64 20.31
C GLY A 495 4.48 17.16 19.41
N THR A 496 4.65 17.00 18.10
CA THR A 496 3.65 17.40 17.08
C THR A 496 2.32 16.68 17.29
N CYS A 497 2.34 15.35 17.44
CA CYS A 497 1.11 14.56 17.64
C CYS A 497 0.42 14.90 18.97
N SER A 498 1.17 15.12 20.04
CA SER A 498 0.63 15.57 21.34
C SER A 498 -0.10 16.90 21.22
N SER A 499 0.46 17.85 20.47
CA SER A 499 -0.16 19.16 20.24
C SER A 499 -1.45 19.03 19.41
N ARG A 500 -1.46 18.19 18.37
CA ARG A 500 -2.68 17.93 17.57
C ARG A 500 -3.78 17.29 18.40
N TYR A 501 -3.46 16.23 19.14
CA TYR A 501 -4.39 15.56 20.04
C TYR A 501 -4.93 16.53 21.11
N THR A 502 -4.06 17.31 21.75
CA THR A 502 -4.48 18.32 22.74
C THR A 502 -5.43 19.35 22.12
N SER A 503 -5.10 19.85 20.93
CA SER A 503 -5.92 20.84 20.23
C SER A 503 -7.32 20.30 19.95
N LYS A 504 -7.44 19.07 19.43
CA LYS A 504 -8.75 18.45 19.14
C LYS A 504 -9.51 18.06 20.42
N ALA A 505 -8.81 17.60 21.46
CA ALA A 505 -9.45 17.23 22.73
C ALA A 505 -10.00 18.43 23.52
N THR A 506 -9.43 19.63 23.30
CA THR A 506 -9.76 20.84 24.07
C THR A 506 -10.51 21.91 23.27
N SER A 507 -10.70 21.73 21.95
CA SER A 507 -11.32 22.74 21.07
C SER A 507 -12.79 23.01 21.38
N GLY A 508 -13.50 22.05 21.97
CA GLY A 508 -14.95 22.06 22.05
C GLY A 508 -15.61 21.85 20.69
N VAL A 509 -16.89 22.21 20.57
CA VAL A 509 -17.66 22.08 19.32
C VAL A 509 -17.06 22.93 18.18
N ASN A 510 -17.01 22.38 16.97
CA ASN A 510 -16.55 23.11 15.77
C ASN A 510 -17.31 24.42 15.52
N ALA A 511 -16.64 25.37 14.85
CA ALA A 511 -17.15 26.73 14.60
C ALA A 511 -18.55 26.77 13.94
N ASP A 512 -18.84 25.84 13.04
CA ASP A 512 -20.10 25.80 12.30
C ASP A 512 -21.23 25.08 13.04
N TYR A 513 -20.94 24.43 14.18
CA TYR A 513 -21.87 23.56 14.89
C TYR A 513 -23.23 24.23 15.18
N TYR A 514 -23.22 25.46 15.69
CA TYR A 514 -24.44 26.20 16.00
C TYR A 514 -25.18 26.73 14.76
N SER A 515 -24.51 26.81 13.60
CA SER A 515 -25.11 27.22 12.32
C SER A 515 -25.89 26.09 11.63
N LEU A 516 -25.63 24.83 12.01
CA LEU A 516 -26.29 23.65 11.47
C LEU A 516 -27.78 23.65 11.85
N SER A 517 -28.63 23.43 10.83
CA SER A 517 -30.08 23.63 10.88
C SER A 517 -30.87 22.48 11.52
N SER A 518 -30.25 21.31 11.70
CA SER A 518 -30.89 20.11 12.23
C SER A 518 -30.07 19.42 13.32
N VAL A 519 -30.76 18.72 14.22
CA VAL A 519 -30.13 17.88 15.26
C VAL A 519 -29.27 16.78 14.63
N ASN A 520 -29.71 16.19 13.52
CA ASN A 520 -28.95 15.16 12.82
C ASN A 520 -27.63 15.71 12.27
N ALA A 521 -27.65 16.86 11.61
CA ALA A 521 -26.42 17.48 11.09
C ALA A 521 -25.43 17.82 12.21
N ARG A 522 -25.93 18.27 13.37
CA ARG A 522 -25.11 18.50 14.57
C ARG A 522 -24.52 17.20 15.11
N SER A 523 -25.29 16.13 15.17
CA SER A 523 -24.81 14.81 15.59
C SER A 523 -23.69 14.31 14.67
N THR A 524 -23.90 14.36 13.34
CA THR A 524 -22.88 13.98 12.35
C THR A 524 -21.60 14.81 12.52
N SER A 525 -21.72 16.13 12.70
CA SER A 525 -20.55 16.99 12.93
C SER A 525 -19.76 16.63 14.21
N LEU A 526 -20.43 16.18 15.28
CA LEU A 526 -19.76 15.70 16.49
C LEU A 526 -19.14 14.31 16.30
N GLU A 527 -19.76 13.44 15.50
CA GLU A 527 -19.22 12.13 15.14
C GLU A 527 -17.97 12.26 14.27
N ASP A 528 -17.96 13.17 13.30
CA ASP A 528 -16.78 13.47 12.48
C ASP A 528 -15.64 14.03 13.34
N GLN A 529 -15.94 15.00 14.24
CA GLN A 529 -14.96 15.52 15.21
C GLN A 529 -14.40 14.43 16.13
N LYS A 530 -15.24 13.47 16.53
CA LYS A 530 -14.81 12.32 17.31
C LYS A 530 -13.88 11.44 16.49
N ALA A 531 -14.22 11.11 15.25
CA ALA A 531 -13.38 10.27 14.39
C ALA A 531 -11.98 10.87 14.21
N ASP A 532 -11.92 12.18 13.97
CA ASP A 532 -10.69 12.96 13.91
C ASP A 532 -9.86 12.89 15.20
N LEU A 533 -10.50 13.06 16.36
CA LEU A 533 -9.83 12.99 17.66
C LEU A 533 -9.27 11.58 17.93
N GLU A 534 -10.02 10.54 17.57
CA GLU A 534 -9.62 9.14 17.73
C GLU A 534 -8.47 8.75 16.80
N ALA A 535 -8.41 9.33 15.60
CA ALA A 535 -7.28 9.17 14.68
C ALA A 535 -5.97 9.74 15.30
N GLU A 536 -6.02 10.95 15.86
CA GLU A 536 -4.86 11.54 16.54
C GLU A 536 -4.44 10.73 17.78
N ARG A 537 -5.41 10.21 18.56
CA ARG A 537 -5.10 9.35 19.70
C ARG A 537 -4.36 8.09 19.25
N SER A 538 -4.86 7.43 18.21
CA SER A 538 -4.31 6.18 17.70
C SER A 538 -2.89 6.39 17.14
N MET A 539 -2.66 7.49 16.42
CA MET A 539 -1.32 7.88 15.97
C MET A 539 -0.38 8.15 17.15
N LEU A 540 -0.85 8.86 18.19
CA LEU A 540 -0.03 9.12 19.38
C LEU A 540 0.34 7.82 20.10
N GLN A 541 -0.60 6.89 20.24
CA GLN A 541 -0.36 5.56 20.83
C GLN A 541 0.66 4.76 20.02
N PHE A 542 0.54 4.77 18.68
CA PHE A 542 1.51 4.15 17.79
C PHE A 542 2.93 4.71 17.97
N LEU A 543 3.08 6.04 18.06
CA LEU A 543 4.38 6.67 18.27
C LEU A 543 4.97 6.37 19.66
N ILE A 544 4.13 6.28 20.70
CA ILE A 544 4.57 5.90 22.06
C ILE A 544 5.01 4.44 22.11
N ASP A 545 4.29 3.52 21.45
CA ASP A 545 4.73 2.13 21.30
C ASP A 545 6.07 2.07 20.53
N GLY A 546 6.24 2.93 19.53
CA GLY A 546 7.50 3.12 18.82
C GLY A 546 8.68 3.47 19.73
N VAL A 547 8.45 4.20 20.85
CA VAL A 547 9.47 4.48 21.87
C VAL A 547 9.80 3.23 22.67
N ARG A 548 8.79 2.47 23.09
CA ARG A 548 9.00 1.20 23.81
C ARG A 548 9.87 0.23 23.00
N MET A 549 9.65 0.15 21.69
CA MET A 549 10.40 -0.75 20.81
C MET A 549 11.87 -0.36 20.61
N ARG A 550 12.24 0.90 20.88
CA ARG A 550 13.56 1.48 20.56
C ARG A 550 14.39 1.90 21.76
N ASP A 551 13.77 2.05 22.92
CA ASP A 551 14.44 2.41 24.17
C ASP A 551 14.57 1.19 25.11
N THR A 552 15.30 1.37 26.21
CA THR A 552 15.31 0.40 27.30
C THR A 552 13.96 0.39 28.03
N ALA A 553 13.56 -0.77 28.57
CA ALA A 553 12.30 -0.91 29.30
C ALA A 553 12.17 0.11 30.46
N ALA A 554 13.25 0.38 31.20
CA ALA A 554 13.27 1.37 32.28
C ALA A 554 12.99 2.80 31.79
N ASN A 555 13.62 3.21 30.69
CA ASN A 555 13.42 4.55 30.11
C ASN A 555 12.03 4.68 29.45
N ALA A 556 11.58 3.63 28.76
CA ALA A 556 10.25 3.57 28.17
C ALA A 556 9.17 3.68 29.24
N LEU A 557 9.31 2.96 30.36
CA LEU A 557 8.39 3.06 31.49
C LEU A 557 8.35 4.46 32.11
N ALA A 558 9.53 5.07 32.32
CA ALA A 558 9.60 6.45 32.83
C ALA A 558 8.91 7.45 31.88
N PHE A 559 9.09 7.26 30.57
CA PHE A 559 8.43 8.05 29.55
C PHE A 559 6.91 7.85 29.57
N VAL A 560 6.42 6.61 29.64
CA VAL A 560 4.98 6.33 29.72
C VAL A 560 4.35 6.94 30.97
N TYR A 561 5.03 6.95 32.12
CA TYR A 561 4.53 7.66 33.31
C TYR A 561 4.44 9.17 33.12
N GLU A 562 5.43 9.80 32.46
CA GLU A 562 5.34 11.21 32.07
C GLU A 562 4.11 11.46 31.18
N ARG A 563 3.81 10.53 30.26
CA ARG A 563 2.63 10.61 29.40
C ARG A 563 1.31 10.42 30.16
N ILE A 564 1.29 9.60 31.22
CA ILE A 564 0.13 9.45 32.10
C ILE A 564 -0.15 10.78 32.80
N ASP A 565 0.86 11.38 33.44
CA ASP A 565 0.74 12.67 34.13
C ASP A 565 0.25 13.78 33.18
N TRP A 566 0.81 13.83 31.96
CA TRP A 566 0.37 14.76 30.93
C TRP A 566 -1.09 14.54 30.52
N THR A 567 -1.51 13.28 30.33
CA THR A 567 -2.90 12.94 29.93
C THR A 567 -3.89 13.26 31.06
N GLU A 568 -3.52 13.04 32.31
CA GLU A 568 -4.34 13.42 33.47
C GLU A 568 -4.56 14.93 33.54
N ALA A 569 -3.54 15.73 33.22
CA ALA A 569 -3.65 17.19 33.18
C ALA A 569 -4.59 17.70 32.06
N LEU A 570 -4.80 16.93 30.99
CA LEU A 570 -5.73 17.31 29.90
C LEU A 570 -7.20 17.28 30.34
N LYS A 571 -7.57 16.41 31.30
CA LYS A 571 -8.97 16.29 31.76
C LYS A 571 -9.56 17.62 32.24
N GLY A 572 -8.73 18.46 32.87
CA GLY A 572 -9.13 19.78 33.35
C GLY A 572 -9.23 20.86 32.27
N GLN A 573 -8.83 20.56 31.03
CA GLN A 573 -8.79 21.50 29.90
C GLN A 573 -9.91 21.25 28.88
N ILE A 574 -10.69 20.18 29.05
CA ILE A 574 -11.79 19.82 28.15
C ILE A 574 -12.89 20.89 28.28
N ALA A 575 -13.36 21.41 27.14
CA ALA A 575 -14.44 22.38 27.08
C ALA A 575 -15.76 21.81 27.65
N ASP A 576 -16.53 22.65 28.33
CA ASP A 576 -17.83 22.27 28.89
C ASP A 576 -18.95 22.54 27.88
N ASP A 577 -19.06 21.69 26.87
CA ASP A 577 -20.03 21.80 25.77
C ASP A 577 -20.55 20.44 25.27
N ASP A 578 -21.29 20.44 24.16
CA ASP A 578 -21.91 19.23 23.59
C ASP A 578 -20.87 18.18 23.11
N PHE A 579 -19.60 18.55 22.93
CA PHE A 579 -18.52 17.62 22.53
C PHE A 579 -17.82 16.98 23.74
N LYS A 580 -17.98 17.55 24.95
CA LYS A 580 -17.31 17.13 26.18
C LYS A 580 -17.29 15.62 26.42
N THR A 581 -18.43 14.95 26.21
CA THR A 581 -18.55 13.50 26.45
C THR A 581 -17.60 12.69 25.58
N TYR A 582 -17.48 13.06 24.29
CA TYR A 582 -16.57 12.38 23.35
C TYR A 582 -15.12 12.67 23.69
N ALA A 583 -14.78 13.93 23.96
CA ALA A 583 -13.43 14.32 24.36
C ALA A 583 -12.99 13.61 25.67
N THR A 584 -13.86 13.58 26.68
CA THR A 584 -13.60 12.91 27.96
C THR A 584 -13.39 11.42 27.75
N SER A 585 -14.26 10.77 26.99
CA SER A 585 -14.14 9.34 26.68
C SER A 585 -12.82 9.03 25.97
N SER A 586 -12.38 9.88 25.03
CA SER A 586 -11.12 9.69 24.31
C SER A 586 -9.90 9.79 25.22
N VAL A 587 -9.85 10.82 26.08
CA VAL A 587 -8.75 11.07 27.03
C VAL A 587 -8.67 9.94 28.07
N GLU A 588 -9.82 9.46 28.54
CA GLU A 588 -9.87 8.34 29.49
C GLU A 588 -9.42 7.02 28.86
N ALA A 589 -9.84 6.74 27.63
CA ALA A 589 -9.35 5.58 26.89
C ALA A 589 -7.84 5.66 26.65
N HIS A 590 -7.28 6.84 26.35
CA HIS A 590 -5.83 6.99 26.22
C HIS A 590 -5.09 6.68 27.52
N LEU A 591 -5.63 7.15 28.65
CA LEU A 591 -5.05 6.94 29.97
C LEU A 591 -5.12 5.48 30.44
N VAL A 592 -6.22 4.77 30.13
CA VAL A 592 -6.32 3.32 30.34
C VAL A 592 -5.24 2.61 29.53
N TRP A 593 -5.13 2.91 28.23
CA TRP A 593 -4.11 2.32 27.36
C TRP A 593 -2.68 2.60 27.85
N LEU A 594 -2.39 3.82 28.33
CA LEU A 594 -1.06 4.15 28.87
C LEU A 594 -0.73 3.34 30.14
N ARG A 595 -1.71 3.09 31.01
CA ARG A 595 -1.53 2.27 32.21
C ARG A 595 -1.30 0.80 31.86
N GLU A 596 -2.03 0.30 30.88
CA GLU A 596 -1.81 -1.04 30.32
C GLU A 596 -0.42 -1.15 29.66
N GLU A 597 0.00 -0.11 28.92
CA GLU A 597 1.33 -0.07 28.29
C GLU A 597 2.45 -0.05 29.34
N ALA A 598 2.30 0.72 30.42
CA ALA A 598 3.23 0.70 31.54
C ALA A 598 3.34 -0.70 32.15
N GLN A 599 2.20 -1.38 32.34
CA GLN A 599 2.17 -2.75 32.86
C GLN A 599 2.83 -3.74 31.89
N ARG A 600 2.56 -3.64 30.58
CA ARG A 600 3.23 -4.46 29.54
C ARG A 600 4.75 -4.30 29.58
N ILE A 601 5.24 -3.08 29.80
CA ILE A 601 6.69 -2.82 29.92
C ILE A 601 7.25 -3.48 31.19
N ILE A 602 6.59 -3.31 32.34
CA ILE A 602 6.98 -3.95 33.60
C ILE A 602 7.02 -5.47 33.45
N ASP A 603 6.03 -6.04 32.77
CA ASP A 603 5.94 -7.49 32.59
C ASP A 603 7.01 -8.06 31.66
N SER A 604 7.49 -7.25 30.71
CA SER A 604 8.55 -7.61 29.77
C SER A 604 9.96 -7.65 30.39
N ASP A 605 10.19 -7.01 31.54
CA ASP A 605 11.50 -6.93 32.19
C ASP A 605 11.40 -7.25 33.69
N GLU A 606 11.89 -8.43 34.10
CA GLU A 606 11.88 -8.88 35.50
C GLU A 606 12.52 -7.88 36.48
N SER A 607 13.44 -7.02 36.02
CA SER A 607 14.09 -6.02 36.88
C SER A 607 13.18 -4.85 37.25
N LEU A 608 12.10 -4.64 36.48
CA LEU A 608 11.08 -3.62 36.74
C LEU A 608 9.93 -4.16 37.59
N LYS A 609 9.73 -5.48 37.62
CA LYS A 609 8.71 -6.11 38.46
C LYS A 609 8.99 -5.86 39.93
N SER A 610 7.93 -5.56 40.67
CA SER A 610 8.02 -5.52 42.13
C SER A 610 8.37 -6.92 42.67
N ASP A 611 9.00 -6.99 43.85
CA ASP A 611 9.26 -8.27 44.50
C ASP A 611 7.97 -9.07 44.72
N ALA A 612 6.85 -8.40 44.94
CA ALA A 612 5.53 -9.04 45.05
C ALA A 612 5.09 -9.67 43.71
N ASP A 613 5.27 -9.00 42.58
CA ASP A 613 4.87 -9.54 41.27
C ASP A 613 5.76 -10.72 40.85
N ARG A 614 7.07 -10.63 41.11
CA ARG A 614 8.00 -11.75 40.90
C ARG A 614 7.61 -12.98 41.73
N LEU A 615 7.15 -12.76 42.96
CA LEU A 615 6.67 -13.84 43.82
C LEU A 615 5.32 -14.40 43.35
N ARG A 616 4.41 -13.56 42.81
CA ARG A 616 3.14 -14.01 42.20
C ARG A 616 3.38 -14.88 40.97
N ASP A 617 4.29 -14.49 40.08
CA ASP A 617 4.66 -15.29 38.90
C ASP A 617 5.26 -16.64 39.29
N LYS A 618 6.17 -16.62 40.28
CA LYS A 618 6.77 -17.85 40.82
C LYS A 618 5.70 -18.76 41.43
N LYS A 619 4.67 -18.21 42.06
CA LYS A 619 3.53 -18.97 42.58
C LYS A 619 2.75 -19.63 41.44
N ALA A 620 2.45 -18.89 40.38
CA ALA A 620 1.73 -19.42 39.21
C ALA A 620 2.49 -20.56 38.50
N ASP A 621 3.81 -20.42 38.29
CA ASP A 621 4.65 -21.47 37.70
C ASP A 621 4.72 -22.74 38.59
N LEU A 622 4.79 -22.57 39.91
CA LEU A 622 4.74 -23.70 40.84
C LEU A 622 3.36 -24.39 40.85
N GLN A 623 2.27 -23.64 40.69
CA GLN A 623 0.92 -24.20 40.56
C GLN A 623 0.78 -25.01 39.26
N ALA A 624 1.27 -24.50 38.12
CA ALA A 624 1.27 -25.26 36.86
C ALA A 624 2.10 -26.56 36.97
N LYS A 625 3.25 -26.51 37.65
CA LYS A 625 4.10 -27.70 37.91
C LYS A 625 3.44 -28.72 38.85
N ARG A 626 2.70 -28.23 39.86
CA ARG A 626 1.86 -29.08 40.72
C ARG A 626 0.80 -29.79 39.89
N ASP A 627 0.11 -29.07 39.02
CA ASP A 627 -0.97 -29.62 38.19
C ASP A 627 -0.44 -30.67 37.21
N GLY A 628 0.69 -30.39 36.54
CA GLY A 628 1.37 -31.38 35.72
C GLY A 628 1.88 -32.61 36.51
N ALA A 629 2.21 -32.46 37.79
CA ALA A 629 2.55 -33.61 38.65
C ALA A 629 1.31 -34.43 39.02
N LEU A 630 0.15 -33.80 39.21
CA LEU A 630 -1.13 -34.48 39.46
C LEU A 630 -1.59 -35.26 38.22
N ASP A 631 -1.48 -34.69 37.03
CA ASP A 631 -1.83 -35.35 35.75
C ASP A 631 -0.98 -36.60 35.50
N ASN A 632 0.27 -36.59 35.95
CA ASN A 632 1.19 -37.73 35.86
C ASN A 632 1.07 -38.71 37.05
N ASN A 633 0.03 -38.60 37.89
CA ASN A 633 -0.18 -39.38 39.11
C ASN A 633 1.01 -39.34 40.09
N ASN A 634 1.83 -38.28 40.06
CA ASN A 634 2.97 -38.09 40.93
C ASN A 634 2.57 -37.30 42.19
N LEU A 635 1.91 -37.98 43.13
CA LEU A 635 1.44 -37.38 44.39
C LEU A 635 2.57 -36.83 45.26
N ALA A 636 3.75 -37.44 45.21
CA ALA A 636 4.93 -36.96 45.95
C ALA A 636 5.50 -35.67 45.34
N GLY A 637 5.45 -35.54 44.01
CA GLY A 637 5.83 -34.32 43.29
C GLY A 637 4.85 -33.18 43.56
N ALA A 638 3.54 -33.45 43.50
CA ALA A 638 2.52 -32.45 43.82
C ALA A 638 2.67 -31.89 45.24
N ALA A 639 2.83 -32.77 46.24
CA ALA A 639 3.05 -32.34 47.63
C ALA A 639 4.35 -31.52 47.83
N ALA A 640 5.39 -31.79 47.03
CA ALA A 640 6.62 -31.00 47.06
C ALA A 640 6.41 -29.60 46.47
N TYR A 641 5.61 -29.47 45.40
CA TYR A 641 5.25 -28.16 44.83
C TYR A 641 4.29 -27.40 45.75
N ASP A 642 3.34 -28.05 46.43
CA ASP A 642 2.48 -27.41 47.44
C ASP A 642 3.30 -26.78 48.58
N ALA A 643 4.36 -27.45 49.05
CA ALA A 643 5.25 -26.90 50.05
C ALA A 643 6.03 -25.68 49.53
N MET A 644 6.40 -25.66 48.25
CA MET A 644 7.05 -24.50 47.62
C MET A 644 6.08 -23.33 47.42
N ILE A 645 4.81 -23.60 47.05
CA ILE A 645 3.75 -22.60 46.95
C ILE A 645 3.51 -21.95 48.31
N ALA A 646 3.41 -22.75 49.38
CA ALA A 646 3.24 -22.24 50.74
C ALA A 646 4.42 -21.38 51.22
N ALA A 647 5.65 -21.69 50.78
CA ALA A 647 6.81 -20.86 51.05
C ALA A 647 6.74 -19.51 50.30
N VAL A 648 6.35 -19.53 49.03
CA VAL A 648 6.13 -18.31 48.23
C VAL A 648 4.98 -17.47 48.79
N ASP A 649 3.93 -18.07 49.33
CA ASP A 649 2.84 -17.36 50.01
C ASP A 649 3.33 -16.65 51.28
N ASN A 650 4.22 -17.28 52.06
CA ASN A 650 4.85 -16.62 53.19
C ASN A 650 5.77 -15.48 52.76
N ASP A 651 6.49 -15.63 51.65
CA ASP A 651 7.32 -14.59 51.08
C ASP A 651 6.46 -13.44 50.51
N LEU A 652 5.30 -13.70 49.89
CA LEU A 652 4.33 -12.70 49.44
C LEU A 652 3.76 -11.89 50.61
N ASN A 653 3.43 -12.57 51.70
CA ASN A 653 2.97 -11.93 52.94
C ASN A 653 4.07 -11.06 53.57
N SER A 654 5.35 -11.38 53.33
CA SER A 654 6.51 -10.63 53.84
C SER A 654 6.94 -9.49 52.91
N ALA A 655 6.87 -9.71 51.59
CA ALA A 655 7.17 -8.72 50.54
C ALA A 655 6.04 -7.68 50.39
N GLY A 656 4.79 -8.05 50.74
CA GLY A 656 3.66 -7.14 50.92
C GLY A 656 3.74 -6.25 52.17
N GLY A 657 4.79 -6.40 52.99
CA GLY A 657 5.03 -5.59 54.20
C GLY A 657 5.45 -4.13 53.95
N GLY A 658 5.39 -3.65 52.71
CA GLY A 658 5.60 -2.25 52.33
C GLY A 658 4.28 -1.48 52.31
N ALA A 659 3.89 -0.91 53.46
CA ALA A 659 2.96 0.20 53.64
C ALA A 659 2.07 0.58 52.43
N GLY A 660 0.91 -0.07 52.29
CA GLY A 660 -0.12 0.40 51.35
C GLY A 660 -1.22 -0.56 50.90
N SER A 661 -1.37 -1.79 51.42
CA SER A 661 -2.44 -2.67 50.95
C SER A 661 -3.79 -2.39 51.64
N SER A 662 -4.87 -2.58 50.88
CA SER A 662 -6.26 -2.53 51.30
C SER A 662 -6.57 -3.45 52.49
N ASP A 663 -5.87 -4.59 52.61
CA ASP A 663 -6.12 -5.60 53.65
C ASP A 663 -5.66 -5.12 55.03
N ALA A 664 -4.51 -4.43 55.11
CA ALA A 664 -4.03 -3.86 56.37
C ALA A 664 -4.95 -2.73 56.88
N LEU A 665 -5.57 -1.98 55.96
CA LEU A 665 -6.56 -0.96 56.30
C LEU A 665 -7.91 -1.62 56.67
N ALA A 666 -8.29 -2.73 56.02
CA ALA A 666 -9.48 -3.50 56.38
C ALA A 666 -9.35 -4.12 57.78
N ASP A 667 -8.20 -4.68 58.13
CA ASP A 667 -7.90 -5.20 59.46
C ASP A 667 -7.96 -4.09 60.52
N GLN A 668 -7.38 -2.91 60.23
CA GLN A 668 -7.47 -1.75 61.12
C GLN A 668 -8.91 -1.25 61.32
N LEU A 669 -9.73 -1.27 60.26
CA LEU A 669 -11.14 -0.90 60.32
C LEU A 669 -11.95 -1.92 61.12
N LEU A 670 -11.64 -3.22 60.99
CA LEU A 670 -12.25 -4.30 61.74
C LEU A 670 -11.92 -4.20 63.24
N ASP A 671 -10.65 -3.99 63.61
CA ASP A 671 -10.21 -3.78 64.99
C ASP A 671 -10.91 -2.57 65.61
N LYS A 672 -11.01 -1.47 64.86
CA LYS A 672 -11.68 -0.24 65.30
C LYS A 672 -13.20 -0.43 65.48
N ALA A 673 -13.82 -1.30 64.70
CA ALA A 673 -15.21 -1.69 64.90
C ALA A 673 -15.38 -2.57 66.13
N MET A 674 -14.42 -3.47 66.41
CA MET A 674 -14.43 -4.32 67.60
C MET A 674 -14.28 -3.49 68.88
N ASP A 675 -13.41 -2.49 68.90
CA ASP A 675 -13.29 -1.55 70.02
C ASP A 675 -14.61 -0.81 70.29
N LYS A 676 -15.28 -0.33 69.24
CA LYS A 676 -16.58 0.34 69.36
C LYS A 676 -17.69 -0.58 69.89
N LEU A 677 -17.70 -1.85 69.45
CA LEU A 677 -18.66 -2.85 69.91
C LEU A 677 -18.42 -3.27 71.37
N ALA A 678 -17.15 -3.30 71.80
CA ALA A 678 -16.79 -3.54 73.19
C ALA A 678 -17.30 -2.42 74.11
N ASP A 679 -17.29 -1.16 73.64
CA ASP A 679 -17.79 0.00 74.40
C ASP A 679 -19.32 0.13 74.37
N ASN A 680 -19.96 -0.17 73.24
CA ASN A 680 -21.41 -0.13 73.07
C ASN A 680 -21.87 -1.17 72.03
N ALA A 681 -22.62 -2.17 72.48
CA ALA A 681 -23.17 -3.22 71.61
C ALA A 681 -24.05 -2.69 70.45
N ASN A 682 -24.59 -1.47 70.57
CA ASN A 682 -25.38 -0.80 69.53
C ASN A 682 -24.65 0.39 68.90
N ALA A 683 -23.32 0.36 68.84
CA ALA A 683 -22.53 1.39 68.15
C ALA A 683 -22.94 1.50 66.67
N ASP A 684 -22.87 2.72 66.13
CA ASP A 684 -23.04 2.95 64.70
C ASP A 684 -21.75 2.56 63.96
N LEU A 685 -21.87 1.50 63.16
CA LEU A 685 -20.80 0.89 62.39
C LEU A 685 -21.00 1.07 60.88
N SER A 686 -22.06 1.77 60.45
CA SER A 686 -22.42 1.95 59.03
C SER A 686 -21.25 2.49 58.22
N GLY A 687 -20.61 3.57 58.66
CA GLY A 687 -19.46 4.14 57.96
C GLY A 687 -18.20 3.26 57.95
N ILE A 688 -18.08 2.27 58.84
CA ILE A 688 -16.99 1.27 58.78
C ILE A 688 -17.36 0.15 57.81
N ALA A 689 -18.61 -0.31 57.85
CA ALA A 689 -19.13 -1.30 56.91
C ALA A 689 -19.11 -0.79 55.46
N ASP A 690 -19.50 0.46 55.22
CA ASP A 690 -19.44 1.10 53.90
C ASP A 690 -18.00 1.25 53.40
N ALA A 691 -17.05 1.56 54.30
CA ALA A 691 -15.64 1.65 53.94
C ALA A 691 -15.05 0.28 53.59
N LEU A 692 -15.36 -0.75 54.36
CA LEU A 692 -14.96 -2.13 54.07
C LEU A 692 -15.59 -2.64 52.76
N ALA A 693 -16.86 -2.33 52.52
CA ALA A 693 -17.57 -2.67 51.28
C ALA A 693 -16.99 -1.91 50.06
N GLY A 694 -16.72 -0.61 50.19
CA GLY A 694 -16.10 0.19 49.14
C GLY A 694 -14.66 -0.21 48.81
N MET A 695 -14.02 -0.99 49.68
CA MET A 695 -12.69 -1.57 49.48
C MET A 695 -12.73 -3.02 48.99
N GLY A 696 -13.92 -3.63 48.82
CA GLY A 696 -14.06 -5.03 48.42
C GLY A 696 -13.60 -6.04 49.47
N ALA A 697 -13.53 -5.65 50.76
CA ALA A 697 -13.05 -6.49 51.85
C ALA A 697 -14.17 -7.40 52.41
N ASP A 698 -14.71 -8.28 51.56
CA ASP A 698 -15.90 -9.10 51.85
C ASP A 698 -15.72 -10.01 53.07
N ASP A 699 -14.53 -10.59 53.25
CA ASP A 699 -14.20 -11.43 54.40
C ASP A 699 -14.22 -10.64 55.71
N ALA A 700 -13.65 -9.42 55.73
CA ALA A 700 -13.67 -8.54 56.90
C ALA A 700 -15.09 -8.03 57.21
N LEU A 701 -15.92 -7.80 56.19
CA LEU A 701 -17.31 -7.39 56.32
C LEU A 701 -18.17 -8.50 56.95
N LYS A 702 -17.93 -9.75 56.55
CA LYS A 702 -18.57 -10.94 57.11
C LYS A 702 -18.11 -11.20 58.55
N ASP A 703 -16.81 -11.09 58.82
CA ASP A 703 -16.24 -11.20 60.17
C ASP A 703 -16.82 -10.15 61.12
N LEU A 704 -17.03 -8.92 60.63
CA LEU A 704 -17.68 -7.85 61.37
C LEU A 704 -19.14 -8.19 61.71
N ALA A 705 -19.90 -8.74 60.77
CA ALA A 705 -21.29 -9.15 60.99
C ALA A 705 -21.39 -10.27 62.04
N GLU A 706 -20.54 -11.29 61.94
CA GLU A 706 -20.50 -12.41 62.89
C GLU A 706 -20.12 -11.95 64.30
N LYS A 707 -19.12 -11.08 64.43
CA LYS A 707 -18.67 -10.55 65.73
C LYS A 707 -19.68 -9.56 66.33
N ALA A 708 -20.33 -8.72 65.52
CA ALA A 708 -21.41 -7.85 65.98
C ALA A 708 -22.60 -8.65 66.52
N ALA A 709 -22.97 -9.76 65.84
CA ALA A 709 -24.03 -10.65 66.30
C ALA A 709 -23.65 -11.35 67.62
N ALA A 710 -22.40 -11.82 67.73
CA ALA A 710 -21.88 -12.41 68.96
C ALA A 710 -21.80 -11.42 70.14
N SER A 711 -21.66 -10.12 69.85
CA SER A 711 -21.62 -9.03 70.83
C SER A 711 -23.00 -8.60 71.36
N GLY A 712 -24.09 -9.15 70.82
CA GLY A 712 -25.46 -8.81 71.21
C GLY A 712 -25.99 -7.53 70.56
N ALA A 713 -25.47 -7.14 69.40
CA ALA A 713 -25.91 -5.95 68.66
C ALA A 713 -27.41 -6.01 68.28
N SER A 714 -28.05 -4.84 68.22
CA SER A 714 -29.45 -4.71 67.83
C SER A 714 -29.70 -5.15 66.39
N ALA A 715 -30.95 -5.53 66.10
CA ALA A 715 -31.39 -5.90 64.75
C ALA A 715 -31.12 -4.78 63.72
N ASP A 716 -31.15 -3.51 64.13
CA ASP A 716 -30.90 -2.37 63.24
C ASP A 716 -29.40 -2.23 62.91
N THR A 717 -28.51 -2.43 63.88
CA THR A 717 -27.05 -2.44 63.66
C THR A 717 -26.63 -3.58 62.74
N LEU A 718 -27.18 -4.78 62.97
CA LEU A 718 -26.93 -5.94 62.11
C LEU A 718 -27.51 -5.75 60.71
N LYS A 719 -28.67 -5.10 60.59
CA LYS A 719 -29.26 -4.77 59.30
C LYS A 719 -28.38 -3.81 58.50
N GLY A 720 -27.80 -2.78 59.12
CA GLY A 720 -26.89 -1.87 58.43
C GLY A 720 -25.63 -2.56 57.87
N ILE A 721 -25.05 -3.51 58.62
CA ILE A 721 -23.90 -4.31 58.14
C ILE A 721 -24.33 -5.28 57.04
N ASN A 722 -25.50 -5.94 57.19
CA ASN A 722 -26.03 -6.85 56.18
C ASN A 722 -26.47 -6.14 54.90
N ASP A 723 -26.95 -4.90 54.97
CA ASP A 723 -27.28 -4.09 53.81
C ASP A 723 -26.00 -3.73 53.02
N ALA A 724 -24.86 -3.50 53.70
CA ALA A 724 -23.56 -3.34 53.05
C ALA A 724 -23.03 -4.65 52.44
N ILE A 725 -23.26 -5.81 53.09
CA ILE A 725 -22.96 -7.15 52.52
C ILE A 725 -23.81 -7.43 51.27
N ASN A 726 -25.08 -7.01 51.28
CA ASN A 726 -25.98 -7.19 50.12
C ASN A 726 -25.70 -6.17 49.00
N ALA A 727 -25.04 -5.05 49.31
CA ALA A 727 -24.59 -4.08 48.31
C ALA A 727 -23.37 -4.59 47.52
N THR A 728 -22.48 -5.40 48.12
CA THR A 728 -21.43 -6.14 47.39
C THR A 728 -21.99 -7.37 46.66
N GLY A 729 -23.14 -7.88 47.09
CA GLY A 729 -23.88 -9.01 46.51
C GLY A 729 -24.79 -8.71 45.31
N ALA A 730 -24.69 -7.56 44.64
CA ALA A 730 -25.41 -7.29 43.39
C ALA A 730 -24.70 -7.92 42.17
N GLY A 731 -24.38 -9.22 42.27
CA GLY A 731 -23.65 -9.93 41.22
C GLY A 731 -23.39 -11.41 41.48
N ALA A 732 -24.15 -12.11 42.33
CA ALA A 732 -24.03 -13.56 42.43
C ALA A 732 -25.32 -14.19 42.99
N GLY A 733 -26.17 -14.69 42.09
CA GLY A 733 -27.45 -15.27 42.49
C GLY A 733 -28.31 -15.84 41.37
N SER A 734 -27.70 -16.45 40.36
CA SER A 734 -28.38 -17.34 39.40
C SER A 734 -27.30 -18.23 38.79
N GLY A 735 -27.40 -19.55 38.92
CA GLY A 735 -26.42 -20.53 38.44
C GLY A 735 -26.33 -20.57 36.91
N SER A 736 -25.70 -19.55 36.34
CA SER A 736 -25.34 -19.42 34.93
C SER A 736 -23.93 -18.84 34.93
N MET A 737 -22.97 -19.54 34.31
CA MET A 737 -21.65 -18.99 34.01
C MET A 737 -21.83 -17.58 33.42
N SER A 738 -21.12 -16.58 33.92
CA SER A 738 -21.18 -15.21 33.41
C SER A 738 -20.45 -15.06 32.08
N ALA A 739 -20.68 -13.95 31.37
CA ALA A 739 -19.99 -13.69 30.10
C ALA A 739 -18.47 -13.56 30.28
N ASP A 740 -18.00 -13.10 31.45
CA ASP A 740 -16.57 -12.96 31.75
C ASP A 740 -15.94 -14.29 32.18
N GLU A 741 -16.70 -15.16 32.87
CA GLU A 741 -16.26 -16.54 33.13
C GLU A 741 -16.16 -17.35 31.84
N LEU A 742 -17.10 -17.16 30.90
CA LEU A 742 -17.04 -17.79 29.58
C LEU A 742 -15.84 -17.28 28.76
N LEU A 743 -15.51 -15.99 28.87
CA LEU A 743 -14.32 -15.42 28.25
C LEU A 743 -13.05 -16.07 28.80
N ALA A 744 -12.93 -16.20 30.13
CA ALA A 744 -11.78 -16.83 30.76
C ALA A 744 -11.60 -18.30 30.32
N GLN A 745 -12.69 -19.04 30.12
CA GLN A 745 -12.63 -20.42 29.58
C GLN A 745 -12.18 -20.45 28.11
N LEU A 746 -12.62 -19.49 27.30
CA LEU A 746 -12.15 -19.35 25.92
C LEU A 746 -10.65 -19.04 25.87
N GLU A 747 -10.19 -18.07 26.67
CA GLU A 747 -8.76 -17.73 26.79
C GLU A 747 -7.92 -18.94 27.24
N ALA A 748 -8.46 -19.76 28.15
CA ALA A 748 -7.82 -21.00 28.58
C ALA A 748 -7.73 -22.04 27.44
N LEU A 749 -8.75 -22.16 26.58
CA LEU A 749 -8.72 -23.06 25.41
C LEU A 749 -7.66 -22.64 24.38
N PHE A 750 -7.43 -21.34 24.22
CA PHE A 750 -6.39 -20.81 23.33
C PHE A 750 -5.01 -20.70 23.99
N GLY A 751 -4.94 -20.74 25.32
CA GLY A 751 -3.70 -20.58 26.09
C GLY A 751 -3.11 -19.17 26.05
N LYS A 752 -3.94 -18.16 25.74
CA LYS A 752 -3.56 -16.75 25.61
C LYS A 752 -4.77 -15.84 25.89
N SER A 753 -4.52 -14.60 26.26
CA SER A 753 -5.62 -13.64 26.47
C SER A 753 -6.27 -13.24 25.14
N LEU A 754 -7.49 -12.73 25.21
CA LEU A 754 -8.22 -12.19 24.06
C LEU A 754 -7.43 -11.09 23.34
N ASP A 755 -6.59 -10.36 24.07
CA ASP A 755 -5.76 -9.28 23.51
C ASP A 755 -4.56 -9.76 22.70
N GLU A 756 -4.14 -11.01 22.90
CA GLU A 756 -3.03 -11.63 22.20
C GLU A 756 -3.48 -12.49 21.01
N MET A 757 -4.80 -12.60 20.79
CA MET A 757 -5.37 -13.38 19.70
C MET A 757 -5.18 -12.68 18.35
N ASP A 758 -4.71 -13.43 17.35
CA ASP A 758 -4.65 -12.95 15.98
C ASP A 758 -6.03 -12.92 15.30
N ASP A 759 -6.07 -12.38 14.07
CA ASP A 759 -7.31 -12.25 13.30
C ASP A 759 -8.08 -13.57 13.14
N ARG A 760 -7.36 -14.68 12.95
CA ARG A 760 -7.95 -16.00 12.76
C ARG A 760 -8.49 -16.54 14.07
N GLU A 761 -7.75 -16.37 15.16
CA GLU A 761 -8.14 -16.79 16.50
C GLU A 761 -9.38 -16.02 16.98
N LEU A 762 -9.43 -14.70 16.78
CA LEU A 762 -10.60 -13.87 17.09
C LEU A 762 -11.84 -14.29 16.28
N ALA A 763 -11.67 -14.63 15.00
CA ALA A 763 -12.77 -15.15 14.17
C ALA A 763 -13.28 -16.50 14.68
N ILE A 764 -12.38 -17.42 15.09
CA ILE A 764 -12.76 -18.70 15.72
C ILE A 764 -13.53 -18.44 17.02
N THR A 765 -13.07 -17.51 17.85
CA THR A 765 -13.73 -17.14 19.11
C THR A 765 -15.14 -16.62 18.88
N CYS A 766 -15.33 -15.68 17.95
CA CYS A 766 -16.64 -15.11 17.65
C CYS A 766 -17.59 -16.14 16.99
N ALA A 767 -17.07 -17.00 16.12
CA ALA A 767 -17.86 -18.09 15.55
C ALA A 767 -18.32 -19.11 16.62
N THR A 768 -17.43 -19.47 17.55
CA THR A 768 -17.74 -20.34 18.69
C THR A 768 -18.84 -19.73 19.55
N LEU A 769 -18.73 -18.44 19.89
CA LEU A 769 -19.74 -17.72 20.66
C LEU A 769 -21.07 -17.61 19.92
N SER A 770 -21.05 -17.38 18.61
CA SER A 770 -22.25 -17.37 17.77
C SER A 770 -22.99 -18.71 17.82
N GLN A 771 -22.29 -19.83 17.71
CA GLN A 771 -22.90 -21.16 17.77
C GLN A 771 -23.43 -21.51 19.17
N LEU A 772 -22.71 -21.15 20.24
CA LEU A 772 -23.19 -21.29 21.62
C LEU A 772 -24.44 -20.42 21.86
N ALA A 773 -24.43 -19.18 21.39
CA ALA A 773 -25.57 -18.27 21.50
C ALA A 773 -26.78 -18.79 20.70
N LYS A 774 -26.58 -19.33 19.49
CA LYS A 774 -27.63 -19.99 18.68
C LYS A 774 -28.21 -21.21 19.40
N SER A 775 -27.39 -21.90 20.20
CA SER A 775 -27.79 -23.02 21.04
C SER A 775 -28.51 -22.61 22.34
N GLY A 776 -28.66 -21.31 22.60
CA GLY A 776 -29.44 -20.76 23.71
C GLY A 776 -28.62 -20.34 24.93
N ILE A 777 -27.28 -20.29 24.83
CA ILE A 777 -26.41 -19.87 25.93
C ILE A 777 -26.34 -18.34 25.96
N SER A 778 -27.08 -17.70 26.87
CA SER A 778 -27.18 -16.23 26.98
C SER A 778 -25.85 -15.50 27.22
N PRO A 779 -24.92 -15.99 28.06
CA PRO A 779 -23.61 -15.36 28.25
C PRO A 779 -22.78 -15.26 26.97
N ALA A 780 -22.93 -16.23 26.06
CA ALA A 780 -22.24 -16.23 24.77
C ALA A 780 -22.77 -15.13 23.85
N GLU A 781 -24.07 -14.83 23.92
CA GLU A 781 -24.69 -13.76 23.15
C GLU A 781 -24.22 -12.38 23.61
N GLU A 782 -24.13 -12.18 24.93
CA GLU A 782 -23.60 -10.94 25.52
C GLU A 782 -22.13 -10.72 25.18
N LEU A 783 -21.30 -11.76 25.29
CA LEU A 783 -19.89 -11.67 24.93
C LEU A 783 -19.70 -11.48 23.41
N LEU A 784 -20.48 -12.15 22.57
CA LEU A 784 -20.42 -11.97 21.11
C LEU A 784 -20.71 -10.52 20.71
N ALA A 785 -21.72 -9.89 21.31
CA ALA A 785 -22.04 -8.49 21.03
C ALA A 785 -20.86 -7.55 21.35
N ARG A 786 -20.12 -7.81 22.43
CA ARG A 786 -18.90 -7.07 22.78
C ARG A 786 -17.78 -7.29 21.76
N LEU A 787 -17.58 -8.53 21.30
CA LEU A 787 -16.46 -8.87 20.41
C LEU A 787 -16.68 -8.52 18.93
N ILE A 788 -17.93 -8.38 18.49
CA ILE A 788 -18.21 -7.89 17.12
C ILE A 788 -17.62 -6.50 16.91
N SER A 789 -17.74 -5.59 17.89
CA SER A 789 -17.13 -4.26 17.82
C SER A 789 -15.61 -4.32 17.69
N ARG A 790 -14.97 -5.32 18.31
CA ARG A 790 -13.53 -5.55 18.19
C ARG A 790 -13.14 -6.03 16.79
N LEU A 791 -13.88 -6.99 16.21
CA LEU A 791 -13.63 -7.46 14.84
C LEU A 791 -13.75 -6.31 13.82
N LEU A 792 -14.72 -5.40 14.04
CA LEU A 792 -14.91 -4.21 13.20
C LEU A 792 -13.75 -3.22 13.34
N ASN A 793 -13.39 -2.87 14.58
CA ASN A 793 -12.31 -1.92 14.84
C ASN A 793 -10.94 -2.44 14.39
N GLY A 794 -10.73 -3.76 14.45
CA GLY A 794 -9.51 -4.41 14.00
C GLY A 794 -9.42 -4.65 12.49
N ASN A 795 -10.47 -4.30 11.72
CA ASN A 795 -10.60 -4.63 10.29
C ASN A 795 -10.28 -6.10 10.00
N ASN A 796 -10.88 -7.00 10.79
CA ASN A 796 -10.53 -8.42 10.77
C ASN A 796 -10.75 -9.05 9.40
N SER A 797 -9.72 -9.73 8.89
CA SER A 797 -9.68 -10.28 7.52
C SER A 797 -10.77 -11.32 7.21
N TYR A 798 -11.42 -11.89 8.23
CA TYR A 798 -12.47 -12.90 8.10
C TYR A 798 -13.89 -12.32 8.11
N LEU A 799 -14.05 -11.06 8.51
CA LEU A 799 -15.35 -10.40 8.70
C LEU A 799 -15.88 -9.80 7.40
N TYR A 800 -17.20 -9.92 7.18
CA TYR A 800 -17.91 -9.24 6.11
C TYR A 800 -19.38 -8.98 6.46
N THR A 801 -20.05 -8.11 5.71
CA THR A 801 -21.48 -7.83 5.89
C THR A 801 -22.33 -8.90 5.22
N GLN A 802 -23.33 -9.41 5.93
CA GLN A 802 -24.29 -10.41 5.44
C GLN A 802 -25.05 -9.90 4.21
N TYR A 803 -25.47 -10.84 3.35
CA TYR A 803 -26.38 -10.52 2.25
C TYR A 803 -27.81 -10.30 2.79
N GLY A 804 -28.26 -9.05 2.82
CA GLY A 804 -29.49 -8.65 3.52
C GLY A 804 -30.80 -9.06 2.83
N SER A 805 -30.75 -9.51 1.57
CA SER A 805 -31.95 -9.82 0.78
C SER A 805 -32.41 -11.28 0.84
N SER A 806 -31.56 -12.20 1.33
CA SER A 806 -31.90 -13.62 1.49
C SER A 806 -32.00 -13.98 2.98
N LYS A 807 -32.99 -14.79 3.35
CA LYS A 807 -33.16 -15.29 4.73
C LYS A 807 -32.96 -16.80 4.85
N THR A 808 -32.66 -17.48 3.74
CA THR A 808 -32.63 -18.96 3.67
C THR A 808 -31.29 -19.52 3.21
N VAL A 809 -30.46 -18.71 2.56
CA VAL A 809 -29.14 -19.11 2.05
C VAL A 809 -28.10 -18.18 2.66
N GLU A 810 -27.08 -18.77 3.29
CA GLU A 810 -25.92 -18.04 3.77
C GLU A 810 -24.94 -17.85 2.60
N TYR A 811 -24.49 -16.60 2.40
CA TYR A 811 -23.59 -16.23 1.31
C TYR A 811 -22.23 -15.86 1.87
N VAL A 812 -21.17 -16.27 1.19
CA VAL A 812 -19.79 -15.87 1.48
C VAL A 812 -19.36 -14.79 0.51
N ASN A 813 -18.75 -13.72 1.04
CA ASN A 813 -18.16 -12.67 0.24
C ASN A 813 -16.86 -13.15 -0.44
N MET A 814 -16.76 -13.01 -1.77
CA MET A 814 -15.62 -13.51 -2.53
C MET A 814 -14.33 -12.72 -2.32
N ARG A 815 -14.41 -11.42 -1.97
CA ARG A 815 -13.24 -10.64 -1.56
C ARG A 815 -12.73 -11.14 -0.22
N THR A 816 -13.59 -11.33 0.78
CA THR A 816 -13.18 -11.86 2.09
C THR A 816 -12.60 -13.27 1.96
N LEU A 817 -13.20 -14.12 1.11
CA LEU A 817 -12.65 -15.44 0.78
C LEU A 817 -11.21 -15.33 0.24
N SER A 818 -10.90 -14.33 -0.58
CA SER A 818 -9.53 -14.10 -1.08
C SER A 818 -8.53 -13.67 -0.01
N LEU A 819 -8.99 -12.99 1.05
CA LEU A 819 -8.14 -12.58 2.17
C LEU A 819 -7.75 -13.77 3.06
N VAL A 820 -8.61 -14.78 3.14
CA VAL A 820 -8.44 -15.93 4.06
C VAL A 820 -8.02 -17.23 3.35
N THR A 821 -7.78 -17.16 2.04
CA THR A 821 -7.31 -18.28 1.22
C THR A 821 -6.18 -17.84 0.28
N SER A 822 -5.62 -18.78 -0.50
CA SER A 822 -4.61 -18.46 -1.52
C SER A 822 -5.21 -17.93 -2.83
N TYR A 823 -6.52 -17.69 -2.90
CA TYR A 823 -7.17 -17.17 -4.09
C TYR A 823 -7.05 -15.65 -4.15
N ARG A 824 -6.82 -15.09 -5.33
CA ARG A 824 -6.86 -13.64 -5.59
C ARG A 824 -8.21 -13.30 -6.22
N TYR A 825 -8.87 -12.29 -5.66
CA TYR A 825 -10.14 -11.78 -6.15
C TYR A 825 -9.92 -10.57 -7.06
N PHE A 826 -10.58 -10.60 -8.22
CA PHE A 826 -10.70 -9.48 -9.14
C PHE A 826 -12.17 -9.36 -9.58
N TYR A 827 -12.66 -8.15 -9.76
CA TYR A 827 -14.03 -7.91 -10.21
C TYR A 827 -14.03 -6.92 -11.36
N ASP A 828 -14.68 -7.31 -12.46
CA ASP A 828 -14.85 -6.54 -13.68
C ASP A 828 -16.27 -5.98 -13.70
N GLU A 829 -16.43 -4.68 -13.41
CA GLU A 829 -17.76 -4.05 -13.40
C GLU A 829 -18.38 -4.00 -14.81
N THR A 830 -17.56 -3.88 -15.86
CA THR A 830 -18.04 -3.83 -17.25
C THR A 830 -18.64 -5.17 -17.66
N LYS A 831 -18.02 -6.29 -17.28
CA LYS A 831 -18.53 -7.65 -17.55
C LYS A 831 -19.50 -8.16 -16.49
N ALA A 832 -19.57 -7.48 -15.34
CA ALA A 832 -20.29 -7.90 -14.15
C ALA A 832 -19.88 -9.31 -13.70
N THR A 833 -18.57 -9.60 -13.74
CA THR A 833 -18.00 -10.89 -13.36
C THR A 833 -16.95 -10.74 -12.27
N ALA A 834 -16.96 -11.65 -11.29
CA ALA A 834 -15.89 -11.81 -10.31
C ALA A 834 -15.03 -13.02 -10.68
N THR A 835 -13.72 -12.84 -10.66
CA THR A 835 -12.74 -13.89 -10.94
C THR A 835 -11.93 -14.19 -9.69
N LEU A 836 -11.86 -15.47 -9.32
CA LEU A 836 -10.98 -15.99 -8.28
C LEU A 836 -9.88 -16.84 -8.90
N THR A 837 -8.62 -16.53 -8.62
CA THR A 837 -7.46 -17.24 -9.19
C THR A 837 -6.53 -17.77 -8.11
N SER A 838 -6.09 -19.03 -8.23
CA SER A 838 -5.02 -19.59 -7.37
C SER A 838 -4.20 -20.61 -8.15
N GLY A 839 -2.97 -20.22 -8.54
CA GLY A 839 -2.18 -20.98 -9.50
C GLY A 839 -2.94 -21.13 -10.83
N ALA A 840 -3.06 -22.36 -11.33
CA ALA A 840 -3.79 -22.65 -12.57
C ALA A 840 -5.33 -22.71 -12.44
N LYS A 841 -5.89 -22.54 -11.22
CA LYS A 841 -7.34 -22.58 -11.00
C LYS A 841 -7.92 -21.18 -11.19
N VAL A 842 -8.92 -21.07 -12.07
CA VAL A 842 -9.63 -19.82 -12.33
C VAL A 842 -11.13 -20.10 -12.24
N TYR A 843 -11.84 -19.34 -11.41
CA TYR A 843 -13.30 -19.43 -11.27
C TYR A 843 -13.92 -18.07 -11.57
N ILE A 844 -14.83 -18.01 -12.53
CA ILE A 844 -15.49 -16.78 -12.97
C ILE A 844 -16.97 -16.86 -12.63
N PHE A 845 -17.44 -15.96 -11.77
CA PHE A 845 -18.82 -15.86 -11.28
C PHE A 845 -19.50 -14.67 -11.91
N LYS A 846 -20.70 -14.85 -12.48
CA LYS A 846 -21.45 -13.74 -13.08
C LYS A 846 -22.53 -13.21 -12.15
N ARG A 847 -22.58 -11.89 -11.99
CA ARG A 847 -23.57 -11.18 -11.16
C ARG A 847 -25.00 -11.57 -11.55
N GLY A 848 -25.76 -12.05 -10.57
CA GLY A 848 -27.16 -12.46 -10.74
C GLY A 848 -27.37 -13.76 -11.50
N SER A 849 -26.32 -14.57 -11.67
CA SER A 849 -26.36 -15.82 -12.45
C SER A 849 -25.97 -17.03 -11.61
N SER A 850 -26.58 -18.18 -11.90
CA SER A 850 -26.15 -19.49 -11.39
C SER A 850 -25.01 -20.11 -12.22
N ASN A 851 -24.51 -19.43 -13.24
CA ASN A 851 -23.40 -19.92 -14.05
C ASN A 851 -22.06 -19.51 -13.44
N MET A 852 -21.17 -20.50 -13.29
CA MET A 852 -19.77 -20.31 -12.98
C MET A 852 -18.91 -20.96 -14.07
N TYR A 853 -17.82 -20.30 -14.45
CA TYR A 853 -16.89 -20.81 -15.46
C TYR A 853 -15.55 -21.16 -14.83
N ASN A 854 -15.00 -22.32 -15.19
CA ASN A 854 -13.67 -22.76 -14.77
C ASN A 854 -12.68 -22.51 -15.91
N GLY A 855 -11.66 -21.68 -15.69
CA GLY A 855 -10.70 -21.29 -16.72
C GLY A 855 -11.08 -19.99 -17.45
N SER A 856 -12.05 -20.06 -18.36
CA SER A 856 -12.48 -18.92 -19.20
C SER A 856 -14.00 -18.85 -19.38
N GLU A 857 -14.54 -17.67 -19.69
CA GLU A 857 -15.97 -17.49 -20.00
C GLU A 857 -16.45 -18.25 -21.26
N GLU A 858 -15.52 -18.78 -22.07
CA GLU A 858 -15.82 -19.64 -23.23
C GLU A 858 -16.01 -21.11 -22.85
N SER A 859 -15.69 -21.49 -21.60
CA SER A 859 -15.83 -22.85 -21.10
C SER A 859 -17.29 -23.21 -20.85
N GLU A 860 -17.63 -24.51 -20.82
CA GLU A 860 -18.98 -24.93 -20.45
C GLU A 860 -19.30 -24.50 -19.00
N PRO A 861 -20.42 -23.81 -18.75
CA PRO A 861 -20.74 -23.30 -17.42
C PRO A 861 -21.11 -24.43 -16.45
N GLU A 862 -20.48 -24.43 -15.28
CA GLU A 862 -20.93 -25.21 -14.13
C GLU A 862 -22.08 -24.47 -13.43
N GLN A 863 -23.09 -25.23 -12.97
CA GLN A 863 -24.24 -24.67 -12.25
C GLN A 863 -23.96 -24.60 -10.75
N LEU A 864 -24.12 -23.39 -10.20
CA LEU A 864 -24.20 -23.12 -8.78
C LEU A 864 -25.55 -23.56 -8.23
N THR A 865 -25.61 -23.91 -6.94
CA THR A 865 -26.86 -24.19 -6.24
C THR A 865 -27.76 -22.95 -6.25
N ASP A 866 -27.18 -21.79 -5.94
CA ASP A 866 -27.87 -20.51 -5.87
C ASP A 866 -27.16 -19.47 -6.78
N PRO A 867 -27.89 -18.48 -7.33
CA PRO A 867 -27.27 -17.43 -8.12
C PRO A 867 -26.20 -16.65 -7.33
N ALA A 868 -25.09 -16.31 -7.96
CA ALA A 868 -24.12 -15.38 -7.38
C ALA A 868 -24.77 -13.99 -7.25
N VAL A 869 -24.75 -13.43 -6.04
CA VAL A 869 -25.40 -12.15 -5.71
C VAL A 869 -24.38 -11.04 -5.55
N TYR A 870 -24.82 -9.78 -5.55
CA TYR A 870 -23.95 -8.61 -5.46
C TYR A 870 -24.43 -7.61 -4.41
N GLN A 871 -23.54 -7.22 -3.51
CA GLN A 871 -23.76 -6.20 -2.48
C GLN A 871 -22.44 -5.44 -2.24
N GLY A 872 -22.03 -4.64 -3.22
CA GLY A 872 -20.70 -4.02 -3.29
C GLY A 872 -19.63 -4.99 -3.82
N GLU A 873 -19.72 -6.27 -3.48
CA GLU A 873 -18.87 -7.35 -3.96
C GLU A 873 -19.71 -8.58 -4.31
N ILE A 874 -19.16 -9.49 -5.12
CA ILE A 874 -19.85 -10.74 -5.44
C ILE A 874 -19.83 -11.69 -4.24
N MET A 875 -20.98 -12.29 -3.96
CA MET A 875 -21.14 -13.29 -2.92
C MET A 875 -21.72 -14.57 -3.51
N VAL A 876 -21.25 -15.71 -3.03
CA VAL A 876 -21.63 -17.04 -3.52
C VAL A 876 -22.19 -17.86 -2.36
N GLY A 877 -23.23 -18.66 -2.62
CA GLY A 877 -23.88 -19.49 -1.61
C GLY A 877 -22.91 -20.45 -0.93
N GLU A 878 -23.11 -20.66 0.37
CA GLU A 878 -22.21 -21.45 1.22
C GLU A 878 -21.90 -22.84 0.63
N GLU A 879 -22.90 -23.54 0.10
CA GLU A 879 -22.75 -24.90 -0.46
C GLU A 879 -21.68 -24.93 -1.57
N ASP A 880 -21.73 -23.98 -2.49
CA ASP A 880 -20.75 -23.87 -3.57
C ASP A 880 -19.38 -23.45 -3.05
N THR A 881 -19.32 -22.54 -2.08
CA THR A 881 -18.04 -22.13 -1.50
C THR A 881 -17.36 -23.24 -0.71
N MET A 882 -18.13 -24.11 -0.07
CA MET A 882 -17.63 -25.31 0.60
C MET A 882 -17.16 -26.35 -0.44
N ARG A 883 -17.89 -26.47 -1.55
CA ARG A 883 -17.53 -27.36 -2.66
C ARG A 883 -16.20 -26.98 -3.29
N TYR A 884 -16.03 -25.72 -3.71
CA TYR A 884 -14.87 -25.26 -4.50
C TYR A 884 -13.70 -24.75 -3.64
N PHE A 885 -13.98 -24.08 -2.52
CA PHE A 885 -12.97 -23.36 -1.75
C PHE A 885 -12.73 -23.92 -0.34
N LYS A 886 -13.59 -24.84 0.13
CA LYS A 886 -13.53 -25.39 1.50
C LYS A 886 -13.71 -24.32 2.58
N CYS A 887 -14.51 -23.30 2.24
CA CYS A 887 -14.91 -22.23 3.14
C CYS A 887 -16.44 -22.24 3.34
N THR A 888 -16.89 -21.75 4.48
CA THR A 888 -18.31 -21.54 4.79
C THR A 888 -18.56 -20.16 5.36
N ALA A 889 -19.82 -19.76 5.38
CA ALA A 889 -20.29 -18.63 6.13
C ALA A 889 -20.58 -19.04 7.59
N GLU A 890 -20.42 -18.11 8.52
CA GLU A 890 -21.03 -18.18 9.85
C GLU A 890 -21.73 -16.84 10.09
N TYR A 891 -23.05 -16.81 9.94
CA TYR A 891 -23.83 -15.60 10.20
C TYR A 891 -23.88 -15.34 11.71
N LEU A 892 -23.30 -14.23 12.17
CA LEU A 892 -23.22 -13.94 13.60
C LEU A 892 -24.61 -13.63 14.16
N LYS A 893 -24.95 -14.26 15.28
CA LYS A 893 -26.27 -14.11 15.91
C LYS A 893 -26.55 -12.64 16.26
N ASN A 894 -27.76 -12.17 15.93
CA ASN A 894 -28.24 -10.80 16.22
C ASN A 894 -27.31 -9.70 15.65
N SER A 895 -26.69 -9.97 14.51
CA SER A 895 -25.76 -9.07 13.84
C SER A 895 -26.01 -9.04 12.33
N GLU A 896 -25.58 -7.96 11.68
CA GLU A 896 -25.55 -7.83 10.22
C GLU A 896 -24.24 -8.37 9.60
N TYR A 897 -23.33 -8.91 10.42
CA TYR A 897 -22.01 -9.39 9.99
C TYR A 897 -21.87 -10.91 9.99
N SER A 898 -20.98 -11.42 9.17
CA SER A 898 -20.67 -12.84 9.03
C SER A 898 -19.17 -13.08 8.90
N LEU A 899 -18.74 -14.31 9.18
CA LEU A 899 -17.35 -14.75 9.09
C LEU A 899 -17.16 -15.77 7.97
N CYS A 900 -16.08 -15.65 7.20
CA CYS A 900 -15.69 -16.62 6.18
C CYS A 900 -14.74 -17.65 6.79
N LEU A 901 -15.22 -18.85 7.10
CA LEU A 901 -14.47 -19.85 7.88
C LEU A 901 -13.91 -20.96 7.00
N THR A 902 -12.64 -21.29 7.18
CA THR A 902 -12.05 -22.48 6.53
C THR A 902 -12.46 -23.77 7.24
N SER A 903 -12.48 -24.89 6.52
CA SER A 903 -12.72 -26.23 7.09
C SER A 903 -11.85 -26.59 8.31
N THR A 904 -10.62 -26.07 8.39
CA THR A 904 -9.75 -26.27 9.58
C THR A 904 -10.29 -25.49 10.78
N MET A 905 -10.75 -24.24 10.58
CA MET A 905 -11.34 -23.44 11.64
C MET A 905 -12.65 -24.07 12.14
N GLN A 906 -13.49 -24.55 11.24
CA GLN A 906 -14.73 -25.24 11.62
C GLN A 906 -14.48 -26.44 12.54
N SER A 907 -13.42 -27.20 12.28
CA SER A 907 -13.06 -28.36 13.11
C SER A 907 -12.65 -27.93 14.53
N ILE A 908 -11.93 -26.80 14.65
CA ILE A 908 -11.55 -26.21 15.94
C ILE A 908 -12.80 -25.70 16.68
N ILE A 909 -13.65 -24.94 15.96
CA ILE A 909 -14.90 -24.38 16.50
C ILE A 909 -15.80 -25.50 17.03
N ALA A 910 -15.99 -26.58 16.27
CA ALA A 910 -16.81 -27.70 16.71
C ALA A 910 -16.29 -28.31 18.03
N GLY A 911 -14.97 -28.49 18.17
CA GLY A 911 -14.36 -28.97 19.41
C GLY A 911 -14.54 -28.02 20.59
N TYR A 912 -14.43 -26.71 20.37
CA TYR A 912 -14.65 -25.70 21.41
C TYR A 912 -16.12 -25.59 21.80
N VAL A 913 -17.04 -25.59 20.83
CA VAL A 913 -18.48 -25.58 21.08
C VAL A 913 -18.89 -26.82 21.88
N GLU A 914 -18.38 -28.01 21.54
CA GLU A 914 -18.62 -29.24 22.30
C GLU A 914 -18.13 -29.10 23.75
N THR A 915 -16.86 -28.74 23.93
CA THR A 915 -16.22 -28.58 25.25
C THR A 915 -16.97 -27.58 26.12
N LEU A 916 -17.31 -26.42 25.58
CA LEU A 916 -17.97 -25.35 26.32
C LEU A 916 -19.45 -25.67 26.59
N SER A 917 -20.16 -26.30 25.64
CA SER A 917 -21.56 -26.70 25.84
C SER A 917 -21.73 -27.74 26.96
N GLU A 918 -20.75 -28.64 27.14
CA GLU A 918 -20.73 -29.58 28.28
C GLU A 918 -20.72 -28.85 29.63
N MET A 919 -20.03 -27.70 29.72
CA MET A 919 -19.98 -26.90 30.95
C MET A 919 -21.33 -26.28 31.33
N PHE A 920 -22.20 -26.01 30.34
CA PHE A 920 -23.55 -25.47 30.56
C PHE A 920 -24.62 -26.56 30.74
N THR A 921 -24.30 -27.82 30.46
CA THR A 921 -25.23 -28.96 30.65
C THR A 921 -24.94 -29.77 31.92
N ALA A 922 -23.76 -29.59 32.53
CA ALA A 922 -23.33 -30.24 33.77
C ALA A 922 -23.73 -29.52 35.07
N SER A 923 -24.46 -28.38 34.99
CA SER A 923 -24.91 -27.57 36.14
C SER A 923 -26.35 -27.85 36.57
#